data_AF-A0A9P3IMG3-F1
#
_entry.id   AF-A0A9P3IMG3-F1
#
_cell.length_a   1.000
_cell.length_b   1.000
_cell.length_c   1.000
_cell.angle_alpha   90.00
_cell.angle_beta   90.00
_cell.angle_gamma   90.00
#
_symmetry.space_group_name_H-M   'P 1'
#
loop_
_entity.id
_entity.type
_entity.pdbx_description
1 polymer ?
#
loop_
_entity_poly.entity_id
_entity_poly.type
_entity_poly.pdbx_seq_one_letter_code
_entity_poly.pdbx_strand_id
1 'polypeptide(L)'
;MAKRTQLVAIFLLFLLATTATTVSAKKKKKTKAAEESPAAVDSPSAEDASPASDDTKPAASEEKSSPAAEEAAESAGEGEAAEAKASADEGGKAEGGEAEAAPAAEESVKEEKEGEGEDTTGDDAAAAGAAEDPPPGSQLEQDIIKAEKKAGDIFPAGACKAEIKLFCEGVDVGNRSLERCLSESFKLSKAADASADKKFGKKCLKAIRRFKIEVYKDISIDKEMMEACKDDISSLCDDDFLYPEVGSVLACLREAKSGGKVSEACGQKVFEAQMDAANDFALDPQLNETCSGDVKRLCADVPTGEGRVQDCLRDHRNSLNWECLAELFRQEIESSEDIRLNTRLFKACLEDKRRFCPDVLPGDARVKDCLELHLLDSDFSKTCKVEFERMMERRASDFRLDFNLRKYCAEDISTTCYQDAEDVADVTNRDAKVIECLQDYRGELKDPRCRQQVHQLTKRASEDIRFNRPLAQACKDDSAKLCKDVPPGHARVLLCLQEHRKGLTGPCKEALFQEEVRFAEDIDFKFPLRQACTDEMQRLCKDQPDTIKCLQDKVEDADMGKACRDEVKKDVQRAAEDYRLNFRLNRECFSDVQHLCIHSCDAALESGGTETGVTCGGATLKCLTENERKLSSKTCRQELFYFKKRMVADISLDIPLQMACKTDVEKKCGGERDHSKALACLRGKRDELTEECKEEELRLSEMEASDIRLTPTLMNACGLELNHFCRGVQPTAGLAFRCLQMSINEVGMSVACKAEVDLQTFRQSSYYKLDAALAEQCQGDVDALCRGIDEGKEGHSLVLQCLVDHQANLTGRCLTETAYAVRMALWMYHREADLVKPCNAVVDSLCANRTGAGGAGSAGKAEEGVGEAGLVGQCLLEQPREKLGEECGRLVGLLGQQGGHVGGVIDTSQLEETLARLAQLQAQFKPEGESDTEEGGGGGGGKLVLTGVTAFVAVTALTAVLLGAGYFVYRKCFDPTRNYTLMVKAGDV
;
A
#
# COMPACT_ATOMS: atom_id res chain seq x y z
N MET A 1 16.31 -40.19 -10.68
CA MET A 1 17.35 -40.50 -9.65
C MET A 1 17.63 -42.00 -9.67
N ALA A 2 18.89 -42.47 -9.72
CA ALA A 2 19.28 -43.87 -9.45
C ALA A 2 20.82 -44.07 -9.57
N LYS A 3 21.61 -43.65 -8.55
CA LYS A 3 23.04 -44.04 -8.34
C LYS A 3 23.75 -43.34 -7.15
N ARG A 4 23.18 -42.27 -6.58
CA ARG A 4 23.81 -41.51 -5.46
C ARG A 4 23.73 -42.18 -4.08
N THR A 5 22.94 -43.24 -3.89
CA THR A 5 22.67 -43.85 -2.59
C THR A 5 23.69 -44.89 -2.09
N GLN A 6 24.65 -45.34 -2.91
CA GLN A 6 25.61 -46.38 -2.50
C GLN A 6 26.92 -45.86 -1.86
N LEU A 7 27.34 -44.61 -2.08
CA LEU A 7 28.58 -44.09 -1.48
C LEU A 7 28.44 -43.73 0.01
N VAL A 8 27.26 -43.26 0.44
CA VAL A 8 27.03 -42.76 1.81
C VAL A 8 27.12 -43.89 2.85
N ALA A 9 26.65 -45.09 2.49
CA ALA A 9 26.68 -46.26 3.38
C ALA A 9 28.10 -46.74 3.72
N ILE A 10 29.06 -46.56 2.82
CA ILE A 10 30.46 -46.99 3.01
C ILE A 10 31.19 -46.08 4.00
N PHE A 11 30.88 -44.77 3.98
CA PHE A 11 31.54 -43.78 4.85
C PHE A 11 31.13 -43.93 6.33
N LEU A 12 29.87 -44.27 6.60
CA LEU A 12 29.36 -44.50 7.95
C LEU A 12 29.94 -45.76 8.62
N LEU A 13 30.30 -46.79 7.85
CA LEU A 13 30.90 -48.02 8.37
C LEU A 13 32.37 -47.84 8.79
N PHE A 14 33.08 -46.83 8.27
CA PHE A 14 34.49 -46.60 8.62
C PHE A 14 34.69 -45.83 9.94
N LEU A 15 33.72 -45.02 10.36
CA LEU A 15 33.80 -44.19 11.58
C LEU A 15 33.52 -44.96 12.88
N LEU A 16 32.92 -46.16 12.81
CA LEU A 16 32.60 -46.99 13.98
C LEU A 16 33.75 -47.95 14.41
N ALA A 17 34.91 -47.89 13.75
CA ALA A 17 35.95 -48.92 13.86
C ALA A 17 37.15 -48.57 14.78
N THR A 18 37.24 -47.36 15.34
CA THR A 18 38.52 -46.85 15.92
C THR A 18 38.46 -46.34 17.37
N THR A 19 37.47 -46.72 18.19
CA THR A 19 37.50 -46.47 19.66
C THR A 19 36.95 -47.64 20.48
N ALA A 20 37.76 -48.70 20.69
CA ALA A 20 37.44 -49.77 21.62
C ALA A 20 38.69 -50.48 22.18
N THR A 21 39.03 -50.22 23.45
CA THR A 21 39.89 -50.99 24.41
C THR A 21 40.36 -50.02 25.52
N THR A 22 40.42 -50.35 26.82
CA THR A 22 39.94 -51.53 27.57
C THR A 22 39.73 -51.24 29.07
N VAL A 23 38.75 -51.94 29.68
CA VAL A 23 38.73 -52.42 31.08
C VAL A 23 38.80 -51.40 32.24
N SER A 24 37.70 -51.27 32.99
CA SER A 24 37.55 -51.99 34.28
C SER A 24 36.09 -52.01 34.77
N ALA A 25 35.75 -52.83 35.78
CA ALA A 25 34.34 -53.09 36.14
C ALA A 25 34.12 -53.57 37.60
N LYS A 26 32.93 -53.30 38.18
CA LYS A 26 32.13 -54.30 38.94
C LYS A 26 30.76 -53.84 39.52
N LYS A 27 29.87 -54.85 39.66
CA LYS A 27 28.78 -55.05 40.66
C LYS A 27 27.42 -54.31 40.54
N LYS A 28 26.51 -54.97 39.81
CA LYS A 28 25.26 -55.61 40.33
C LYS A 28 24.43 -54.89 41.43
N LYS A 29 23.13 -54.69 41.11
CA LYS A 29 22.05 -55.58 41.60
C LYS A 29 20.88 -55.66 40.59
N LYS A 30 19.99 -56.65 40.72
CA LYS A 30 18.99 -57.04 39.71
C LYS A 30 17.80 -57.76 40.36
N THR A 31 16.56 -57.35 40.07
CA THR A 31 15.28 -58.08 40.28
C THR A 31 14.13 -57.26 39.68
N LYS A 32 13.07 -57.83 39.08
CA LYS A 32 12.86 -59.12 38.39
C LYS A 32 11.59 -58.94 37.53
N ALA A 33 11.48 -59.61 36.37
CA ALA A 33 10.31 -59.50 35.48
C ALA A 33 9.35 -60.69 35.60
N ALA A 34 8.09 -60.42 35.25
CA ALA A 34 7.08 -61.29 34.62
C ALA A 34 5.92 -60.34 34.16
N GLU A 35 5.14 -60.48 33.07
CA GLU A 35 5.08 -61.33 31.86
C GLU A 35 3.61 -61.75 31.65
N GLU A 36 2.94 -61.24 30.61
CA GLU A 36 1.92 -61.95 29.80
C GLU A 36 1.42 -61.11 28.59
N SER A 37 0.66 -61.74 27.69
CA SER A 37 0.16 -61.29 26.37
C SER A 37 -0.92 -62.31 25.90
N PRO A 38 -1.57 -62.25 24.70
CA PRO A 38 -1.60 -61.25 23.62
C PRO A 38 -3.03 -60.98 23.05
N ALA A 39 -3.08 -60.46 21.81
CA ALA A 39 -4.12 -60.64 20.76
C ALA A 39 -5.32 -59.65 20.64
N ALA A 40 -5.61 -59.31 19.37
CA ALA A 40 -6.61 -58.36 18.88
C ALA A 40 -7.84 -59.06 18.26
N VAL A 41 -8.83 -58.29 17.72
CA VAL A 41 -9.36 -58.38 16.32
C VAL A 41 -10.68 -57.58 16.11
N ASP A 42 -10.76 -56.85 14.97
CA ASP A 42 -11.89 -56.31 14.17
C ASP A 42 -13.01 -55.36 14.69
N SER A 43 -13.68 -54.72 13.72
CA SER A 43 -14.78 -53.73 13.79
C SER A 43 -16.13 -54.32 13.28
N PRO A 44 -17.29 -53.63 13.39
CA PRO A 44 -17.82 -52.86 12.24
C PRO A 44 -18.69 -51.62 12.63
N SER A 45 -19.70 -51.23 11.83
CA SER A 45 -20.43 -49.94 11.91
C SER A 45 -21.97 -50.05 11.79
N ALA A 46 -22.66 -48.98 12.24
CA ALA A 46 -23.95 -48.40 11.77
C ALA A 46 -25.33 -48.95 12.26
N GLU A 47 -26.32 -48.03 12.23
CA GLU A 47 -27.81 -48.17 12.32
C GLU A 47 -28.42 -48.55 13.71
N ASP A 48 -29.62 -48.13 14.18
CA ASP A 48 -30.70 -47.27 13.62
C ASP A 48 -31.65 -46.64 14.71
N ALA A 49 -32.63 -45.83 14.27
CA ALA A 49 -34.00 -45.60 14.80
C ALA A 49 -34.34 -44.46 15.81
N SER A 50 -35.57 -43.92 15.65
CA SER A 50 -36.27 -42.90 16.48
C SER A 50 -37.66 -43.40 16.95
N PRO A 51 -38.42 -42.66 17.78
CA PRO A 51 -39.61 -41.94 17.25
C PRO A 51 -39.95 -40.60 17.97
N ALA A 52 -41.04 -39.93 17.57
CA ALA A 52 -41.39 -38.52 17.89
C ALA A 52 -42.66 -38.30 18.74
N SER A 53 -42.86 -37.06 19.25
CA SER A 53 -44.15 -36.33 19.45
C SER A 53 -43.97 -35.05 20.31
N ASP A 54 -44.82 -34.02 20.35
CA ASP A 54 -45.68 -33.33 19.34
C ASP A 54 -46.19 -31.96 19.90
N ASP A 55 -46.47 -30.97 19.02
CA ASP A 55 -47.22 -29.69 19.21
C ASP A 55 -46.77 -28.64 20.27
N THR A 56 -46.95 -27.31 20.11
CA THR A 56 -48.09 -26.56 19.53
C THR A 56 -47.69 -25.15 18.99
N LYS A 57 -48.51 -24.53 18.12
CA LYS A 57 -48.38 -23.14 17.61
C LYS A 57 -49.74 -22.39 17.63
N PRO A 58 -49.77 -21.07 17.90
CA PRO A 58 -50.35 -20.08 16.95
C PRO A 58 -49.62 -18.71 17.01
N ALA A 59 -50.03 -17.61 16.37
CA ALA A 59 -50.46 -17.29 15.00
C ALA A 59 -50.51 -15.74 14.88
N ALA A 60 -50.50 -15.16 13.67
CA ALA A 60 -50.23 -13.72 13.46
C ALA A 60 -51.43 -12.76 13.69
N SER A 61 -51.14 -11.46 13.77
CA SER A 61 -52.07 -10.34 13.53
C SER A 61 -51.30 -9.08 13.12
N GLU A 62 -51.94 -8.20 12.34
CA GLU A 62 -51.43 -6.87 11.94
C GLU A 62 -51.91 -5.78 12.93
N GLU A 63 -51.21 -4.64 13.01
CA GLU A 63 -51.80 -3.31 12.70
C GLU A 63 -50.79 -2.15 12.86
N LYS A 64 -51.21 -0.95 12.44
CA LYS A 64 -50.43 0.29 12.42
C LYS A 64 -50.57 1.08 13.73
N SER A 65 -49.57 1.88 14.08
CA SER A 65 -49.78 3.33 14.30
C SER A 65 -48.48 4.07 14.63
N SER A 66 -48.42 5.34 14.23
CA SER A 66 -47.52 6.35 14.81
C SER A 66 -48.30 7.12 15.89
N PRO A 67 -47.59 7.79 16.81
CA PRO A 67 -47.85 9.22 16.92
C PRO A 67 -46.58 10.06 16.81
N ALA A 68 -46.76 11.38 16.68
CA ALA A 68 -45.69 12.36 16.64
C ALA A 68 -45.96 13.51 17.62
N ALA A 69 -44.86 14.12 18.09
CA ALA A 69 -44.75 15.50 18.59
C ALA A 69 -45.52 15.93 19.86
N GLU A 70 -45.19 17.17 20.28
CA GLU A 70 -45.72 17.95 21.42
C GLU A 70 -45.32 17.42 22.83
N GLU A 71 -44.93 18.26 23.81
CA GLU A 71 -44.70 19.73 23.85
C GLU A 71 -43.78 20.09 25.03
N ALA A 72 -42.97 21.17 24.93
CA ALA A 72 -42.47 22.03 26.04
C ALA A 72 -41.51 23.11 25.51
N ALA A 73 -41.48 24.29 26.16
CA ALA A 73 -40.68 25.46 25.72
C ALA A 73 -39.97 26.18 26.90
N GLU A 74 -39.45 27.39 26.64
CA GLU A 74 -38.71 28.32 27.53
C GLU A 74 -37.22 27.97 27.75
N SER A 75 -36.22 28.85 27.79
CA SER A 75 -35.99 30.32 27.66
C SER A 75 -34.50 30.53 28.10
N ALA A 76 -33.77 31.65 27.97
CA ALA A 76 -33.80 32.85 27.10
C ALA A 76 -32.44 33.61 27.25
N GLY A 77 -32.13 34.53 26.32
CA GLY A 77 -31.00 35.49 26.40
C GLY A 77 -29.62 34.91 26.02
N GLU A 78 -28.62 35.68 25.57
CA GLU A 78 -28.49 37.07 25.09
C GLU A 78 -27.38 37.06 23.98
N GLY A 79 -27.19 38.01 23.07
CA GLY A 79 -27.91 39.27 22.80
C GLY A 79 -26.97 40.40 22.37
N GLU A 80 -26.54 40.46 21.09
CA GLU A 80 -25.93 41.67 20.51
C GLU A 80 -26.13 41.73 18.98
N ALA A 81 -26.06 42.92 18.37
CA ALA A 81 -26.48 43.16 16.98
C ALA A 81 -25.64 44.24 16.28
N ALA A 82 -25.54 44.15 14.94
CA ALA A 82 -24.98 45.22 14.10
C ALA A 82 -25.69 45.33 12.73
N GLU A 83 -26.16 46.54 12.46
CA GLU A 83 -26.69 47.05 11.18
C GLU A 83 -25.59 47.13 10.08
N ALA A 84 -25.86 47.37 8.79
CA ALA A 84 -27.02 47.18 7.91
C ALA A 84 -26.63 47.59 6.47
N LYS A 85 -27.44 47.24 5.46
CA LYS A 85 -27.81 48.15 4.33
C LYS A 85 -28.94 47.59 3.45
N ALA A 86 -29.66 48.49 2.78
CA ALA A 86 -30.85 48.22 1.98
C ALA A 86 -30.91 49.13 0.73
N SER A 87 -32.00 49.04 -0.06
CA SER A 87 -32.31 49.73 -1.35
C SER A 87 -31.38 49.39 -2.52
N ALA A 88 -31.80 48.99 -3.74
CA ALA A 88 -33.08 49.02 -4.49
C ALA A 88 -33.45 50.33 -5.23
N ASP A 89 -33.62 50.20 -6.56
CA ASP A 89 -34.27 51.03 -7.62
C ASP A 89 -33.65 50.59 -8.97
N GLU A 90 -34.22 50.61 -10.19
CA GLU A 90 -35.59 50.58 -10.78
C GLU A 90 -35.36 49.99 -12.22
N GLY A 91 -36.30 49.62 -13.10
CA GLY A 91 -37.74 49.85 -13.16
C GLY A 91 -38.37 49.29 -14.47
N GLY A 92 -39.68 49.53 -14.67
CA GLY A 92 -40.40 49.24 -15.94
C GLY A 92 -40.80 47.76 -16.15
N LYS A 93 -41.95 47.26 -15.66
CA LYS A 93 -43.37 47.56 -16.01
C LYS A 93 -43.76 47.01 -17.41
N ALA A 94 -44.57 45.95 -17.59
CA ALA A 94 -45.99 45.70 -17.19
C ALA A 94 -46.99 46.63 -17.94
N GLU A 95 -48.30 46.36 -18.13
CA GLU A 95 -49.26 45.30 -17.75
C GLU A 95 -49.90 44.67 -19.05
N GLY A 96 -50.78 43.66 -19.13
CA GLY A 96 -51.46 42.72 -18.20
C GLY A 96 -52.92 42.37 -18.67
N GLY A 97 -53.37 41.09 -18.70
CA GLY A 97 -54.79 40.72 -19.01
C GLY A 97 -55.12 39.23 -19.32
N GLU A 98 -56.28 38.73 -18.86
CA GLU A 98 -56.77 37.33 -18.90
C GLU A 98 -58.12 37.18 -19.64
N ALA A 99 -58.50 35.96 -20.08
CA ALA A 99 -59.87 35.39 -20.02
C ALA A 99 -59.98 33.98 -20.69
N GLU A 100 -60.88 33.12 -20.20
CA GLU A 100 -61.19 31.78 -20.76
C GLU A 100 -62.39 31.77 -21.71
N ALA A 101 -62.41 30.86 -22.69
CA ALA A 101 -63.63 30.21 -23.22
C ALA A 101 -63.31 28.95 -24.07
N ALA A 102 -64.20 27.95 -24.01
CA ALA A 102 -64.28 26.78 -24.90
C ALA A 102 -65.69 26.78 -25.57
N PRO A 103 -66.11 25.82 -26.46
CA PRO A 103 -65.45 24.59 -26.89
C PRO A 103 -65.56 24.22 -28.40
N ALA A 104 -64.93 23.09 -28.75
CA ALA A 104 -65.32 22.02 -29.70
C ALA A 104 -66.03 22.24 -31.06
N ALA A 105 -65.65 21.35 -32.01
CA ALA A 105 -66.48 20.63 -33.01
C ALA A 105 -66.27 20.90 -34.53
N GLU A 106 -65.96 19.79 -35.22
CA GLU A 106 -66.53 19.28 -36.49
C GLU A 106 -66.39 20.01 -37.86
N GLU A 107 -65.52 19.38 -38.68
CA GLU A 107 -65.87 18.68 -39.93
C GLU A 107 -66.04 19.42 -41.28
N SER A 108 -65.59 18.70 -42.33
CA SER A 108 -66.19 18.52 -43.66
C SER A 108 -65.50 19.17 -44.88
N VAL A 109 -65.40 18.36 -45.93
CA VAL A 109 -64.85 18.67 -47.26
C VAL A 109 -65.84 18.15 -48.31
N LYS A 110 -66.06 18.91 -49.39
CA LYS A 110 -66.77 18.51 -50.63
C LYS A 110 -66.08 19.17 -51.82
N GLU A 111 -65.65 18.42 -52.84
CA GLU A 111 -66.36 18.09 -54.11
C GLU A 111 -66.51 19.32 -55.05
N GLU A 112 -66.50 19.23 -56.39
CA GLU A 112 -66.66 18.14 -57.39
C GLU A 112 -65.90 18.57 -58.71
N LYS A 113 -65.73 17.85 -59.84
CA LYS A 113 -66.16 16.54 -60.41
C LYS A 113 -65.14 16.10 -61.50
N GLU A 114 -65.61 15.39 -62.55
CA GLU A 114 -64.96 14.97 -63.83
C GLU A 114 -63.88 13.87 -63.74
N GLY A 115 -63.96 12.76 -64.50
CA GLY A 115 -65.03 12.26 -65.37
C GLY A 115 -64.62 10.99 -66.14
N GLU A 116 -65.49 9.98 -66.22
CA GLU A 116 -65.18 8.67 -66.86
C GLU A 116 -65.51 8.63 -68.36
N GLY A 117 -64.81 7.75 -69.10
CA GLY A 117 -65.08 7.41 -70.50
C GLY A 117 -64.39 6.10 -70.92
N GLU A 118 -65.11 5.24 -71.62
CA GLU A 118 -64.74 3.84 -71.92
C GLU A 118 -64.77 3.58 -73.44
N ASP A 119 -63.68 3.06 -74.01
CA ASP A 119 -63.67 2.23 -75.24
C ASP A 119 -62.34 1.45 -75.35
N THR A 120 -62.12 0.72 -76.45
CA THR A 120 -61.54 -0.64 -76.42
C THR A 120 -60.23 -0.88 -77.22
N THR A 121 -59.69 -2.10 -77.04
CA THR A 121 -58.71 -2.85 -77.87
C THR A 121 -57.21 -2.74 -77.57
N GLY A 122 -56.50 -3.87 -77.76
CA GLY A 122 -55.04 -3.94 -77.96
C GLY A 122 -54.27 -4.78 -76.93
N ASP A 123 -53.74 -5.93 -77.36
CA ASP A 123 -52.70 -6.68 -76.64
C ASP A 123 -51.39 -5.87 -76.58
N ASP A 124 -50.67 -5.88 -75.45
CA ASP A 124 -49.37 -6.58 -75.35
C ASP A 124 -48.80 -6.57 -73.92
N ALA A 125 -47.72 -7.32 -73.68
CA ALA A 125 -47.15 -7.54 -72.35
C ALA A 125 -46.06 -6.54 -71.89
N ALA A 126 -45.86 -6.49 -70.56
CA ALA A 126 -44.70 -5.96 -69.83
C ALA A 126 -44.47 -4.43 -69.80
N ALA A 127 -44.99 -3.78 -68.75
CA ALA A 127 -44.46 -2.52 -68.22
C ALA A 127 -44.46 -2.54 -66.68
N ALA A 128 -43.29 -2.38 -66.04
CA ALA A 128 -43.19 -2.26 -64.59
C ALA A 128 -43.43 -0.80 -64.17
N GLY A 129 -44.62 -0.54 -63.58
CA GLY A 129 -44.99 0.77 -63.05
C GLY A 129 -44.11 1.21 -61.86
N ALA A 130 -44.09 2.53 -61.59
CA ALA A 130 -43.29 3.10 -60.52
C ALA A 130 -43.77 2.60 -59.13
N ALA A 131 -42.83 2.19 -58.29
CA ALA A 131 -43.15 1.55 -57.00
C ALA A 131 -43.54 2.56 -55.91
N GLU A 132 -44.76 2.44 -55.42
CA GLU A 132 -45.08 2.76 -54.03
C GLU A 132 -44.25 1.86 -53.08
N ASP A 133 -44.10 2.24 -51.81
CA ASP A 133 -43.31 1.40 -50.89
C ASP A 133 -44.07 0.11 -50.58
N PRO A 134 -43.46 -1.08 -50.82
CA PRO A 134 -44.10 -2.33 -50.44
C PRO A 134 -44.34 -2.35 -48.92
N PRO A 135 -45.57 -2.61 -48.45
CA PRO A 135 -45.86 -2.59 -47.02
C PRO A 135 -45.08 -3.70 -46.28
N PRO A 136 -44.79 -3.52 -44.97
CA PRO A 136 -43.90 -4.41 -44.23
C PRO A 136 -44.32 -5.88 -44.32
N GLY A 137 -43.41 -6.74 -44.78
CA GLY A 137 -43.65 -8.18 -44.92
C GLY A 137 -44.52 -8.58 -46.13
N SER A 138 -44.90 -7.65 -47.00
CA SER A 138 -45.62 -7.96 -48.25
C SER A 138 -44.79 -8.81 -49.21
N GLN A 139 -45.46 -9.53 -50.12
CA GLN A 139 -44.79 -10.40 -51.11
C GLN A 139 -43.74 -9.63 -51.93
N LEU A 140 -44.01 -8.39 -52.33
CA LEU A 140 -43.06 -7.56 -53.07
C LEU A 140 -41.81 -7.20 -52.25
N GLU A 141 -41.93 -6.98 -50.93
CA GLU A 141 -40.75 -6.82 -50.06
C GLU A 141 -39.97 -8.14 -49.94
N GLN A 142 -40.66 -9.27 -49.77
CA GLN A 142 -40.01 -10.60 -49.68
C GLN A 142 -39.28 -10.97 -50.98
N ASP A 143 -39.87 -10.67 -52.15
CA ASP A 143 -39.26 -10.94 -53.46
C ASP A 143 -38.06 -10.03 -53.72
N ILE A 144 -38.10 -8.76 -53.27
CA ILE A 144 -36.94 -7.87 -53.29
C ILE A 144 -35.83 -8.40 -52.38
N ILE A 145 -36.12 -8.77 -51.12
CA ILE A 145 -35.12 -9.35 -50.21
C ILE A 145 -34.50 -10.61 -50.81
N LYS A 146 -35.31 -11.46 -51.45
CA LYS A 146 -34.85 -12.70 -52.12
C LYS A 146 -33.96 -12.41 -53.34
N ALA A 147 -34.23 -11.33 -54.08
CA ALA A 147 -33.36 -10.85 -55.15
C ALA A 147 -32.05 -10.27 -54.61
N GLU A 148 -32.11 -9.46 -53.54
CA GLU A 148 -30.96 -8.85 -52.86
C GLU A 148 -30.02 -9.94 -52.29
N LYS A 149 -30.56 -10.96 -51.60
CA LYS A 149 -29.79 -12.13 -51.13
C LYS A 149 -29.14 -12.93 -52.26
N LYS A 150 -29.84 -13.11 -53.39
CA LYS A 150 -29.29 -13.84 -54.55
C LYS A 150 -28.18 -13.05 -55.26
N ALA A 151 -28.28 -11.72 -55.31
CA ALA A 151 -27.24 -10.85 -55.86
C ALA A 151 -26.02 -10.76 -54.92
N GLY A 152 -26.26 -10.74 -53.61
CA GLY A 152 -25.27 -10.34 -52.61
C GLY A 152 -25.11 -8.82 -52.55
N ASP A 153 -26.12 -8.05 -52.95
CA ASP A 153 -26.09 -6.57 -53.00
C ASP A 153 -27.51 -5.96 -53.07
N ILE A 154 -27.60 -4.64 -52.91
CA ILE A 154 -28.85 -3.87 -53.03
C ILE A 154 -29.41 -3.94 -54.45
N PHE A 155 -30.73 -4.10 -54.60
CA PHE A 155 -31.35 -4.29 -55.90
C PHE A 155 -31.33 -3.01 -56.75
N PRO A 156 -30.63 -2.95 -57.91
CA PRO A 156 -30.37 -1.69 -58.63
C PRO A 156 -31.61 -1.00 -59.20
N ALA A 157 -32.68 -1.76 -59.47
CA ALA A 157 -33.95 -1.24 -59.95
C ALA A 157 -34.94 -0.91 -58.80
N GLY A 158 -34.55 -1.12 -57.54
CA GLY A 158 -35.36 -0.91 -56.35
C GLY A 158 -35.27 0.52 -55.77
N ALA A 159 -35.45 0.62 -54.45
CA ALA A 159 -35.62 1.88 -53.73
C ALA A 159 -34.42 2.85 -53.76
N CYS A 160 -33.23 2.39 -54.21
CA CYS A 160 -32.01 3.19 -54.36
C CYS A 160 -31.68 3.59 -55.81
N LYS A 161 -32.57 3.34 -56.78
CA LYS A 161 -32.31 3.52 -58.21
C LYS A 161 -31.86 4.95 -58.59
N ALA A 162 -32.32 5.98 -57.86
CA ALA A 162 -31.94 7.36 -58.12
C ALA A 162 -30.54 7.67 -57.57
N GLU A 163 -30.27 7.24 -56.34
CA GLU A 163 -29.00 7.41 -55.63
C GLU A 163 -27.87 6.62 -56.29
N ILE A 164 -28.14 5.39 -56.74
CA ILE A 164 -27.18 4.57 -57.49
C ILE A 164 -26.74 5.31 -58.77
N LYS A 165 -27.68 5.89 -59.52
CA LYS A 165 -27.32 6.66 -60.72
C LYS A 165 -26.59 7.97 -60.40
N LEU A 166 -26.83 8.58 -59.24
CA LEU A 166 -26.23 9.86 -58.88
C LEU A 166 -24.84 9.74 -58.26
N PHE A 167 -24.55 8.62 -57.57
CA PHE A 167 -23.31 8.46 -56.78
C PHE A 167 -22.50 7.19 -57.12
N CYS A 168 -23.12 6.15 -57.68
CA CYS A 168 -22.53 4.82 -57.87
C CYS A 168 -22.65 4.31 -59.32
N GLU A 169 -22.72 5.23 -60.30
CA GLU A 169 -22.79 4.87 -61.73
C GLU A 169 -21.47 4.20 -62.17
N GLY A 170 -21.56 2.95 -62.64
CA GLY A 170 -20.39 2.14 -63.02
C GLY A 170 -19.86 1.21 -61.92
N VAL A 171 -20.50 1.13 -60.75
CA VAL A 171 -20.18 0.11 -59.72
C VAL A 171 -20.88 -1.21 -60.07
N ASP A 172 -20.11 -2.31 -60.07
CA ASP A 172 -20.64 -3.66 -60.33
C ASP A 172 -21.60 -4.15 -59.23
N VAL A 173 -22.57 -4.98 -59.61
CA VAL A 173 -23.59 -5.52 -58.69
C VAL A 173 -23.09 -6.81 -58.04
N GLY A 174 -22.90 -6.80 -56.72
CA GLY A 174 -22.49 -7.97 -55.96
C GLY A 174 -21.50 -7.64 -54.85
N ASN A 175 -21.33 -8.56 -53.90
CA ASN A 175 -20.39 -8.41 -52.78
C ASN A 175 -20.58 -7.09 -52.01
N ARG A 176 -21.83 -6.64 -51.82
CA ARG A 176 -22.16 -5.35 -51.16
C ARG A 176 -21.46 -4.13 -51.79
N SER A 177 -21.16 -4.14 -53.10
CA SER A 177 -20.41 -3.06 -53.74
C SER A 177 -21.26 -1.80 -53.89
N LEU A 178 -22.53 -1.94 -54.33
CA LEU A 178 -23.50 -0.84 -54.34
C LEU A 178 -23.86 -0.41 -52.93
N GLU A 179 -24.06 -1.35 -51.99
CA GLU A 179 -24.26 -1.02 -50.58
C GLU A 179 -23.14 -0.13 -50.03
N ARG A 180 -21.88 -0.57 -50.13
CA ARG A 180 -20.72 0.16 -49.61
C ARG A 180 -20.60 1.54 -50.26
N CYS A 181 -20.75 1.64 -51.58
CA CYS A 181 -20.74 2.91 -52.30
C CYS A 181 -21.85 3.87 -51.84
N LEU A 182 -23.09 3.39 -51.66
CA LEU A 182 -24.21 4.20 -51.17
C LEU A 182 -24.01 4.62 -49.71
N SER A 183 -23.55 3.71 -48.85
CA SER A 183 -23.20 3.97 -47.45
C SER A 183 -22.09 5.03 -47.31
N GLU A 184 -21.04 4.96 -48.14
CA GLU A 184 -19.96 5.94 -48.15
C GLU A 184 -20.42 7.28 -48.71
N SER A 185 -21.16 7.28 -49.82
CA SER A 185 -21.74 8.50 -50.41
C SER A 185 -22.69 9.22 -49.45
N PHE A 186 -23.46 8.49 -48.64
CA PHE A 186 -24.26 9.07 -47.56
C PHE A 186 -23.39 9.66 -46.44
N LYS A 187 -22.35 8.95 -45.98
CA LYS A 187 -21.38 9.47 -44.98
C LYS A 187 -20.70 10.77 -45.47
N LEU A 188 -20.23 10.80 -46.71
CA LEU A 188 -19.56 11.95 -47.32
C LEU A 188 -20.51 13.14 -47.52
N SER A 189 -21.72 12.92 -48.06
CA SER A 189 -22.70 13.99 -48.25
C SER A 189 -23.16 14.59 -46.92
N LYS A 190 -23.37 13.77 -45.88
CA LYS A 190 -23.71 14.25 -44.52
C LYS A 190 -22.55 15.02 -43.85
N ALA A 191 -21.30 14.67 -44.15
CA ALA A 191 -20.13 15.42 -43.67
C ALA A 191 -19.95 16.78 -44.37
N ALA A 192 -20.38 16.90 -45.63
CA ALA A 192 -20.30 18.14 -46.40
C ALA A 192 -21.49 19.10 -46.16
N ASP A 193 -22.66 18.58 -45.79
CA ASP A 193 -23.88 19.36 -45.65
C ASP A 193 -24.82 18.74 -44.59
N ALA A 194 -25.07 19.48 -43.50
CA ALA A 194 -25.98 19.06 -42.43
C ALA A 194 -27.45 18.88 -42.88
N SER A 195 -27.80 19.30 -44.10
CA SER A 195 -29.10 19.08 -44.74
C SER A 195 -29.13 17.90 -45.72
N ALA A 196 -28.08 17.07 -45.79
CA ALA A 196 -28.00 15.91 -46.68
C ALA A 196 -29.15 14.89 -46.52
N ASP A 197 -29.79 14.82 -45.35
CA ASP A 197 -31.01 14.04 -45.09
C ASP A 197 -32.23 14.47 -45.95
N LYS A 198 -32.11 15.59 -46.70
CA LYS A 198 -33.05 16.04 -47.74
C LYS A 198 -32.60 15.75 -49.18
N LYS A 199 -31.35 15.32 -49.38
CA LYS A 199 -30.73 15.02 -50.69
C LYS A 199 -30.65 13.53 -50.98
N PHE A 200 -30.58 12.69 -49.95
CA PHE A 200 -30.57 11.23 -50.06
C PHE A 200 -31.94 10.66 -49.67
N GLY A 201 -32.51 9.76 -50.47
CA GLY A 201 -33.88 9.29 -50.28
C GLY A 201 -34.05 8.43 -49.03
N LYS A 202 -35.01 8.80 -48.16
CA LYS A 202 -35.39 8.00 -46.97
C LYS A 202 -35.74 6.56 -47.31
N LYS A 203 -36.33 6.32 -48.49
CA LYS A 203 -36.62 4.99 -49.04
C LYS A 203 -35.34 4.17 -49.25
N CYS A 204 -34.32 4.76 -49.88
CA CYS A 204 -33.02 4.13 -50.08
C CYS A 204 -32.31 3.87 -48.74
N LEU A 205 -32.29 4.83 -47.80
CA LEU A 205 -31.72 4.63 -46.46
C LEU A 205 -32.36 3.45 -45.71
N LYS A 206 -33.69 3.30 -45.79
CA LYS A 206 -34.40 2.14 -45.22
C LYS A 206 -34.00 0.83 -45.91
N ALA A 207 -33.81 0.83 -47.24
CA ALA A 207 -33.39 -0.35 -48.00
C ALA A 207 -31.94 -0.76 -47.67
N ILE A 208 -30.99 0.20 -47.63
CA ILE A 208 -29.59 -0.04 -47.20
C ILE A 208 -29.58 -0.68 -45.82
N ARG A 209 -30.30 -0.09 -44.85
CA ARG A 209 -30.38 -0.62 -43.48
C ARG A 209 -30.95 -2.05 -43.44
N ARG A 210 -32.08 -2.29 -44.13
CA ARG A 210 -32.70 -3.63 -44.22
C ARG A 210 -31.76 -4.66 -44.82
N PHE A 211 -31.05 -4.31 -45.90
CA PHE A 211 -30.10 -5.21 -46.55
C PHE A 211 -28.92 -5.55 -45.63
N LYS A 212 -28.34 -4.57 -44.90
CA LYS A 212 -27.32 -4.82 -43.87
C LYS A 212 -27.79 -5.74 -42.75
N ILE A 213 -29.01 -5.55 -42.26
CA ILE A 213 -29.61 -6.45 -41.27
C ILE A 213 -29.59 -7.89 -41.79
N GLU A 214 -30.05 -8.13 -43.02
CA GLU A 214 -30.06 -9.47 -43.59
C GLU A 214 -28.65 -10.04 -43.82
N VAL A 215 -27.66 -9.22 -44.21
CA VAL A 215 -26.25 -9.61 -44.31
C VAL A 215 -25.67 -10.05 -42.96
N TYR A 216 -25.94 -9.35 -41.86
CA TYR A 216 -25.37 -9.71 -40.56
C TYR A 216 -26.11 -10.86 -39.85
N LYS A 217 -27.35 -11.15 -40.23
CA LYS A 217 -28.04 -12.41 -39.88
C LYS A 217 -27.47 -13.63 -40.61
N ASP A 218 -27.03 -13.43 -41.86
CA ASP A 218 -26.58 -14.49 -42.77
C ASP A 218 -25.37 -13.98 -43.57
N ILE A 219 -24.18 -14.13 -42.98
CA ILE A 219 -22.93 -13.63 -43.57
C ILE A 219 -22.58 -14.30 -44.90
N SER A 220 -23.26 -15.38 -45.30
CA SER A 220 -23.07 -16.03 -46.61
C SER A 220 -23.45 -15.13 -47.80
N ILE A 221 -24.23 -14.08 -47.55
CA ILE A 221 -24.59 -13.04 -48.52
C ILE A 221 -23.37 -12.18 -48.90
N ASP A 222 -22.42 -11.97 -47.98
CA ASP A 222 -21.15 -11.26 -48.24
C ASP A 222 -20.03 -12.25 -48.57
N LYS A 223 -19.81 -12.46 -49.87
CA LYS A 223 -18.77 -13.37 -50.38
C LYS A 223 -17.35 -12.93 -50.04
N GLU A 224 -17.09 -11.64 -49.84
CA GLU A 224 -15.76 -11.18 -49.38
C GLU A 224 -15.55 -11.52 -47.91
N MET A 225 -16.59 -11.38 -47.08
CA MET A 225 -16.54 -11.79 -45.68
C MET A 225 -16.39 -13.32 -45.56
N MET A 226 -17.16 -14.09 -46.34
CA MET A 226 -17.02 -15.54 -46.35
C MET A 226 -15.63 -16.01 -46.77
N GLU A 227 -15.08 -15.53 -47.89
CA GLU A 227 -13.75 -15.99 -48.33
C GLU A 227 -12.64 -15.55 -47.36
N ALA A 228 -12.79 -14.39 -46.69
CA ALA A 228 -11.86 -13.92 -45.66
C ALA A 228 -11.95 -14.73 -44.34
N CYS A 229 -13.14 -15.22 -43.97
CA CYS A 229 -13.42 -15.90 -42.70
C CYS A 229 -13.54 -17.43 -42.81
N LYS A 230 -13.51 -18.01 -44.00
CA LYS A 230 -13.79 -19.43 -44.26
C LYS A 230 -13.02 -20.40 -43.37
N ASP A 231 -11.69 -20.22 -43.29
CA ASP A 231 -10.82 -21.11 -42.54
C ASP A 231 -11.01 -20.89 -41.02
N ASP A 232 -11.22 -19.64 -40.58
CA ASP A 232 -11.56 -19.29 -39.18
C ASP A 232 -12.89 -19.92 -38.74
N ILE A 233 -13.94 -19.84 -39.57
CA ILE A 233 -15.24 -20.47 -39.30
C ILE A 233 -15.04 -21.98 -39.09
N SER A 234 -14.39 -22.67 -40.03
CA SER A 234 -14.19 -24.12 -39.99
C SER A 234 -13.26 -24.63 -38.89
N SER A 235 -12.57 -23.73 -38.18
CA SER A 235 -11.62 -24.09 -37.11
C SER A 235 -12.01 -23.55 -35.73
N LEU A 236 -12.97 -22.62 -35.65
CA LEU A 236 -13.37 -21.95 -34.42
C LEU A 236 -14.88 -21.96 -34.16
N CYS A 237 -15.72 -22.22 -35.18
CA CYS A 237 -17.18 -22.07 -35.14
C CYS A 237 -17.98 -23.27 -35.70
N ASP A 238 -17.35 -24.43 -35.91
CA ASP A 238 -17.95 -25.65 -36.51
C ASP A 238 -18.73 -26.53 -35.50
N ASP A 239 -18.91 -26.10 -34.24
CA ASP A 239 -19.64 -26.86 -33.21
C ASP A 239 -21.18 -26.71 -33.35
N ASP A 240 -21.78 -27.58 -34.17
CA ASP A 240 -23.24 -27.70 -34.46
C ASP A 240 -24.19 -27.73 -33.22
N PHE A 241 -23.66 -27.90 -32.00
CA PHE A 241 -24.44 -28.20 -30.80
C PHE A 241 -24.74 -26.99 -29.89
N LEU A 242 -24.28 -25.78 -30.23
CA LEU A 242 -24.58 -24.55 -29.49
C LEU A 242 -25.05 -23.42 -30.42
N TYR A 243 -26.20 -22.82 -30.09
CA TYR A 243 -26.81 -21.64 -30.73
C TYR A 243 -27.28 -21.78 -32.20
N PRO A 244 -28.41 -22.48 -32.45
CA PRO A 244 -29.16 -22.40 -33.72
C PRO A 244 -29.96 -21.07 -33.83
N GLU A 245 -29.29 -19.95 -33.58
CA GLU A 245 -29.88 -18.61 -33.45
C GLU A 245 -29.43 -17.65 -34.55
N VAL A 246 -30.12 -16.51 -34.66
CA VAL A 246 -29.96 -15.57 -35.78
C VAL A 246 -28.60 -14.86 -35.71
N GLY A 247 -27.73 -15.12 -36.69
CA GLY A 247 -26.39 -14.52 -36.77
C GLY A 247 -25.33 -15.21 -35.89
N SER A 248 -25.55 -16.45 -35.42
CA SER A 248 -24.65 -17.17 -34.51
C SER A 248 -23.18 -17.23 -34.98
N VAL A 249 -22.93 -17.43 -36.27
CA VAL A 249 -21.56 -17.45 -36.84
C VAL A 249 -20.85 -16.11 -36.65
N LEU A 250 -21.56 -14.98 -36.80
CA LEU A 250 -21.00 -13.64 -36.56
C LEU A 250 -20.71 -13.43 -35.06
N ALA A 251 -21.54 -13.95 -34.17
CA ALA A 251 -21.31 -13.91 -32.73
C ALA A 251 -20.04 -14.70 -32.34
N CYS A 252 -19.90 -15.93 -32.84
CA CYS A 252 -18.70 -16.75 -32.65
C CYS A 252 -17.44 -16.05 -33.15
N LEU A 253 -17.46 -15.50 -34.38
CA LEU A 253 -16.31 -14.78 -34.94
C LEU A 253 -15.93 -13.52 -34.15
N ARG A 254 -16.91 -12.81 -33.55
CA ARG A 254 -16.64 -11.67 -32.65
C ARG A 254 -15.96 -12.10 -31.35
N GLU A 255 -16.43 -13.17 -30.71
CA GLU A 255 -15.80 -13.70 -29.50
C GLU A 255 -14.39 -14.23 -29.80
N ALA A 256 -14.24 -15.02 -30.86
CA ALA A 256 -12.95 -15.55 -31.30
C ALA A 256 -11.96 -14.44 -31.69
N LYS A 257 -12.44 -13.33 -32.27
CA LYS A 257 -11.65 -12.10 -32.47
C LYS A 257 -11.21 -11.49 -31.13
N SER A 258 -12.10 -11.32 -30.14
CA SER A 258 -11.69 -10.81 -28.82
C SER A 258 -10.74 -11.75 -28.08
N GLY A 259 -10.71 -13.05 -28.43
CA GLY A 259 -9.71 -14.02 -27.97
C GLY A 259 -8.40 -14.01 -28.76
N GLY A 260 -8.26 -13.19 -29.81
CA GLY A 260 -7.08 -13.13 -30.67
C GLY A 260 -6.86 -14.38 -31.53
N LYS A 261 -7.90 -15.17 -31.80
CA LYS A 261 -7.82 -16.47 -32.49
C LYS A 261 -8.04 -16.38 -34.01
N VAL A 262 -8.69 -15.31 -34.47
CA VAL A 262 -9.15 -15.10 -35.86
C VAL A 262 -8.06 -14.47 -36.73
N SER A 263 -7.99 -14.85 -38.00
CA SER A 263 -7.07 -14.29 -39.00
C SER A 263 -7.20 -12.77 -39.15
N GLU A 264 -6.15 -12.09 -39.63
CA GLU A 264 -6.21 -10.63 -39.86
C GLU A 264 -7.28 -10.25 -40.89
N ALA A 265 -7.41 -11.03 -41.97
CA ALA A 265 -8.38 -10.78 -43.04
C ALA A 265 -9.83 -10.89 -42.54
N CYS A 266 -10.16 -11.96 -41.81
CA CYS A 266 -11.47 -12.09 -41.19
C CYS A 266 -11.68 -11.03 -40.09
N GLY A 267 -10.67 -10.79 -39.26
CA GLY A 267 -10.71 -9.80 -38.18
C GLY A 267 -11.05 -8.38 -38.67
N GLN A 268 -10.57 -7.99 -39.84
CA GLN A 268 -10.94 -6.73 -40.50
C GLN A 268 -12.43 -6.69 -40.89
N LYS A 269 -12.98 -7.80 -41.45
CA LYS A 269 -14.40 -7.92 -41.83
C LYS A 269 -15.33 -7.99 -40.62
N VAL A 270 -14.95 -8.72 -39.58
CA VAL A 270 -15.65 -8.75 -38.28
C VAL A 270 -15.65 -7.36 -37.64
N PHE A 271 -14.54 -6.63 -37.73
CA PHE A 271 -14.45 -5.25 -37.23
C PHE A 271 -15.33 -4.26 -38.04
N GLU A 272 -15.48 -4.45 -39.36
CA GLU A 272 -16.44 -3.70 -40.19
C GLU A 272 -17.88 -3.88 -39.64
N ALA A 273 -18.26 -5.13 -39.35
CA ALA A 273 -19.57 -5.45 -38.75
C ALA A 273 -19.73 -4.90 -37.31
N GLN A 274 -18.66 -4.91 -36.50
CA GLN A 274 -18.65 -4.27 -35.18
C GLN A 274 -18.81 -2.75 -35.28
N MET A 275 -18.19 -2.08 -36.26
CA MET A 275 -18.36 -0.64 -36.48
C MET A 275 -19.78 -0.25 -36.89
N ASP A 276 -20.43 -1.02 -37.75
CA ASP A 276 -21.82 -0.76 -38.13
C ASP A 276 -22.81 -1.08 -36.98
N ALA A 277 -22.56 -2.12 -36.17
CA ALA A 277 -23.28 -2.39 -34.92
C ALA A 277 -23.12 -1.28 -33.85
N ALA A 278 -21.93 -0.70 -33.74
CA ALA A 278 -21.64 0.46 -32.88
C ALA A 278 -22.30 1.77 -33.38
N ASN A 279 -22.64 1.83 -34.68
CA ASN A 279 -23.39 2.92 -35.28
C ASN A 279 -24.90 2.72 -35.06
N ASP A 280 -25.43 1.53 -35.29
CA ASP A 280 -26.86 1.25 -35.23
C ASP A 280 -27.15 -0.13 -34.64
N PHE A 281 -27.82 -0.17 -33.49
CA PHE A 281 -28.13 -1.40 -32.77
C PHE A 281 -28.90 -2.43 -33.62
N ALA A 282 -29.66 -1.97 -34.61
CA ALA A 282 -30.41 -2.84 -35.52
C ALA A 282 -29.50 -3.71 -36.41
N LEU A 283 -28.26 -3.28 -36.64
CA LEU A 283 -27.25 -4.00 -37.45
C LEU A 283 -26.51 -5.08 -36.64
N ASP A 284 -26.90 -5.27 -35.38
CA ASP A 284 -26.41 -6.34 -34.52
C ASP A 284 -27.58 -7.30 -34.20
N PRO A 285 -27.66 -8.49 -34.81
CA PRO A 285 -28.87 -9.33 -34.75
C PRO A 285 -29.34 -9.65 -33.33
N GLN A 286 -28.44 -10.11 -32.47
CA GLN A 286 -28.75 -10.53 -31.10
C GLN A 286 -29.16 -9.35 -30.20
N LEU A 287 -28.41 -8.25 -30.25
CA LEU A 287 -28.75 -7.00 -29.55
C LEU A 287 -30.08 -6.40 -30.05
N ASN A 288 -30.34 -6.45 -31.36
CA ASN A 288 -31.61 -5.97 -31.92
C ASN A 288 -32.80 -6.82 -31.47
N GLU A 289 -32.65 -8.14 -31.43
CA GLU A 289 -33.70 -9.07 -31.00
C GLU A 289 -34.03 -8.89 -29.51
N THR A 290 -33.02 -8.97 -28.64
CA THR A 290 -33.15 -8.84 -27.18
C THR A 290 -33.56 -7.44 -26.70
N CYS A 291 -32.99 -6.37 -27.26
CA CYS A 291 -33.32 -5.00 -26.85
C CYS A 291 -34.54 -4.40 -27.55
N SER A 292 -35.13 -5.03 -28.58
CA SER A 292 -36.28 -4.47 -29.32
C SER A 292 -37.50 -4.15 -28.43
N GLY A 293 -37.68 -4.85 -27.32
CA GLY A 293 -38.72 -4.53 -26.33
C GLY A 293 -38.41 -3.26 -25.54
N ASP A 294 -37.17 -3.13 -25.06
CA ASP A 294 -36.74 -2.03 -24.21
C ASP A 294 -36.53 -0.73 -24.99
N VAL A 295 -36.06 -0.80 -26.23
CA VAL A 295 -35.99 0.36 -27.13
C VAL A 295 -37.38 0.98 -27.32
N LYS A 296 -38.43 0.17 -27.50
CA LYS A 296 -39.82 0.65 -27.62
C LYS A 296 -40.39 1.21 -26.31
N ARG A 297 -39.84 0.81 -25.16
CA ARG A 297 -40.32 1.18 -23.81
C ARG A 297 -39.59 2.39 -23.22
N LEU A 298 -38.32 2.58 -23.57
CA LEU A 298 -37.42 3.56 -22.94
C LEU A 298 -36.80 4.55 -23.94
N CYS A 299 -36.63 4.16 -25.20
CA CYS A 299 -35.86 4.91 -26.20
C CYS A 299 -36.65 5.18 -27.50
N ALA A 300 -37.99 5.20 -27.43
CA ALA A 300 -38.86 5.24 -28.62
C ALA A 300 -38.66 6.50 -29.48
N ASP A 301 -38.40 7.66 -28.86
CA ASP A 301 -38.18 8.94 -29.54
C ASP A 301 -36.73 9.15 -30.00
N VAL A 302 -35.82 8.19 -29.75
CA VAL A 302 -34.38 8.34 -30.01
C VAL A 302 -34.07 8.06 -31.49
N PRO A 303 -33.54 9.02 -32.26
CA PRO A 303 -33.24 8.81 -33.68
C PRO A 303 -32.17 7.74 -33.88
N THR A 304 -32.48 6.70 -34.65
CA THR A 304 -31.58 5.56 -34.89
C THR A 304 -30.27 5.96 -35.58
N GLY A 305 -29.25 5.12 -35.45
CA GLY A 305 -27.90 5.40 -35.93
C GLY A 305 -27.09 6.31 -35.00
N GLU A 306 -25.81 6.44 -35.32
CA GLU A 306 -24.80 7.22 -34.59
C GLU A 306 -24.62 6.85 -33.11
N GLY A 307 -24.95 5.62 -32.72
CA GLY A 307 -24.83 5.08 -31.35
C GLY A 307 -25.96 5.48 -30.39
N ARG A 308 -26.85 6.41 -30.79
CA ARG A 308 -27.78 7.11 -29.88
C ARG A 308 -28.73 6.18 -29.12
N VAL A 309 -29.20 5.10 -29.75
CA VAL A 309 -30.10 4.13 -29.10
C VAL A 309 -29.32 3.30 -28.08
N GLN A 310 -28.12 2.85 -28.43
CA GLN A 310 -27.21 2.17 -27.52
C GLN A 310 -26.84 3.05 -26.33
N ASP A 311 -26.60 4.34 -26.55
CA ASP A 311 -26.35 5.31 -25.46
C ASP A 311 -27.57 5.50 -24.55
N CYS A 312 -28.78 5.60 -25.11
CA CYS A 312 -30.02 5.63 -24.32
C CYS A 312 -30.20 4.36 -23.47
N LEU A 313 -29.94 3.17 -24.03
CA LEU A 313 -29.98 1.91 -23.28
C LEU A 313 -28.92 1.89 -22.15
N ARG A 314 -27.72 2.46 -22.37
CA ARG A 314 -26.68 2.61 -21.33
C ARG A 314 -27.07 3.62 -20.24
N ASP A 315 -27.75 4.71 -20.61
CA ASP A 315 -28.30 5.70 -19.66
C ASP A 315 -29.45 5.07 -18.82
N HIS A 316 -30.22 4.13 -19.38
CA HIS A 316 -31.27 3.38 -18.69
C HIS A 316 -30.87 1.97 -18.20
N ARG A 317 -29.57 1.68 -18.05
CA ARG A 317 -29.03 0.32 -17.76
C ARG A 317 -29.76 -0.42 -16.63
N ASN A 318 -30.06 0.27 -15.54
CA ASN A 318 -30.70 -0.30 -14.34
C ASN A 318 -32.21 -0.58 -14.52
N SER A 319 -32.76 -0.35 -15.71
CA SER A 319 -34.17 -0.54 -16.05
C SER A 319 -34.36 -1.38 -17.31
N LEU A 320 -33.29 -1.99 -17.84
CA LEU A 320 -33.32 -2.97 -18.94
C LEU A 320 -33.75 -4.36 -18.43
N ASN A 321 -34.18 -5.21 -19.36
CA ASN A 321 -34.25 -6.66 -19.14
C ASN A 321 -32.83 -7.29 -19.17
N TRP A 322 -32.67 -8.47 -18.56
CA TRP A 322 -31.36 -9.12 -18.42
C TRP A 322 -30.70 -9.50 -19.75
N GLU A 323 -31.48 -9.94 -20.75
CA GLU A 323 -30.97 -10.36 -22.06
C GLU A 323 -30.42 -9.16 -22.84
N CYS A 324 -31.18 -8.07 -22.89
CA CYS A 324 -30.73 -6.80 -23.47
C CYS A 324 -29.52 -6.21 -22.71
N LEU A 325 -29.51 -6.32 -21.38
CA LEU A 325 -28.37 -5.89 -20.55
C LEU A 325 -27.10 -6.68 -20.84
N ALA A 326 -27.22 -8.00 -21.05
CA ALA A 326 -26.10 -8.87 -21.40
C ALA A 326 -25.53 -8.54 -22.79
N GLU A 327 -26.38 -8.36 -23.79
CA GLU A 327 -25.94 -7.99 -25.15
C GLU A 327 -25.35 -6.58 -25.22
N LEU A 328 -25.93 -5.61 -24.50
CA LEU A 328 -25.36 -4.27 -24.37
C LEU A 328 -23.99 -4.31 -23.67
N PHE A 329 -23.80 -5.22 -22.72
CA PHE A 329 -22.52 -5.43 -22.04
C PHE A 329 -21.50 -6.18 -22.91
N ARG A 330 -21.91 -7.13 -23.75
CA ARG A 330 -21.06 -7.70 -24.83
C ARG A 330 -20.54 -6.59 -25.73
N GLN A 331 -21.39 -5.65 -26.14
CA GLN A 331 -20.96 -4.48 -26.91
C GLN A 331 -20.04 -3.55 -26.10
N GLU A 332 -20.24 -3.36 -24.78
CA GLU A 332 -19.27 -2.63 -23.94
C GLU A 332 -17.90 -3.32 -23.93
N ILE A 333 -17.85 -4.66 -23.85
CA ILE A 333 -16.60 -5.46 -23.95
C ILE A 333 -15.95 -5.31 -25.33
N GLU A 334 -16.68 -5.39 -26.43
CA GLU A 334 -16.13 -5.10 -27.77
C GLU A 334 -15.58 -3.68 -27.84
N SER A 335 -16.33 -2.71 -27.32
CA SER A 335 -15.93 -1.30 -27.28
C SER A 335 -14.71 -1.04 -26.40
N SER A 336 -14.32 -1.95 -25.51
CA SER A 336 -13.09 -1.83 -24.71
C SER A 336 -11.83 -1.76 -25.60
N GLU A 337 -11.79 -2.56 -26.67
CA GLU A 337 -10.63 -2.75 -27.56
C GLU A 337 -10.36 -1.54 -28.46
N ASP A 338 -11.40 -0.85 -28.95
CA ASP A 338 -11.23 0.27 -29.88
C ASP A 338 -12.21 1.41 -29.58
N ILE A 339 -11.66 2.63 -29.46
CA ILE A 339 -12.46 3.85 -29.27
C ILE A 339 -13.54 4.03 -30.35
N ARG A 340 -13.28 3.61 -31.60
CA ARG A 340 -14.19 3.72 -32.75
C ARG A 340 -15.49 2.92 -32.57
N LEU A 341 -15.49 1.90 -31.71
CA LEU A 341 -16.67 1.08 -31.38
C LEU A 341 -17.54 1.72 -30.27
N ASN A 342 -17.15 2.87 -29.73
CA ASN A 342 -18.01 3.72 -28.91
C ASN A 342 -18.22 5.06 -29.63
N THR A 343 -19.29 5.14 -30.43
CA THR A 343 -19.57 6.30 -31.30
C THR A 343 -19.67 7.63 -30.54
N ARG A 344 -20.20 7.62 -29.30
CA ARG A 344 -20.28 8.78 -28.40
C ARG A 344 -18.91 9.28 -27.97
N LEU A 345 -18.09 8.38 -27.42
CA LEU A 345 -16.72 8.68 -26.99
C LEU A 345 -15.82 9.10 -28.17
N PHE A 346 -15.89 8.38 -29.30
CA PHE A 346 -15.08 8.67 -30.48
C PHE A 346 -15.36 10.06 -31.06
N LYS A 347 -16.63 10.48 -31.12
CA LYS A 347 -16.99 11.84 -31.52
C LYS A 347 -16.46 12.90 -30.56
N ALA A 348 -16.63 12.68 -29.25
CA ALA A 348 -16.21 13.62 -28.22
C ALA A 348 -14.69 13.84 -28.19
N CYS A 349 -13.92 12.79 -28.50
CA CYS A 349 -12.46 12.75 -28.44
C CYS A 349 -11.73 12.81 -29.80
N LEU A 350 -12.42 13.09 -30.92
CA LEU A 350 -11.81 13.04 -32.25
C LEU A 350 -10.68 14.08 -32.42
N GLU A 351 -10.90 15.31 -31.93
CA GLU A 351 -9.89 16.37 -32.02
C GLU A 351 -8.75 16.15 -31.02
N ASP A 352 -9.02 15.65 -29.82
CA ASP A 352 -7.97 15.27 -28.87
C ASP A 352 -7.11 14.12 -29.41
N LYS A 353 -7.71 13.12 -30.09
CA LYS A 353 -6.95 12.06 -30.79
C LYS A 353 -6.06 12.65 -31.87
N ARG A 354 -6.54 13.63 -32.63
CA ARG A 354 -5.76 14.34 -33.67
C ARG A 354 -4.63 15.18 -33.08
N ARG A 355 -4.86 15.80 -31.92
CA ARG A 355 -3.92 16.72 -31.25
C ARG A 355 -2.81 16.00 -30.48
N PHE A 356 -3.18 15.06 -29.61
CA PHE A 356 -2.28 14.39 -28.68
C PHE A 356 -1.78 13.03 -29.16
N CYS A 357 -2.63 12.31 -29.90
CA CYS A 357 -2.37 10.92 -30.29
C CYS A 357 -2.34 10.71 -31.83
N PRO A 358 -1.73 11.60 -32.66
CA PRO A 358 -1.87 11.56 -34.12
C PRO A 358 -1.42 10.22 -34.71
N ASP A 359 -0.19 9.80 -34.42
CA ASP A 359 0.47 8.59 -34.95
C ASP A 359 0.00 7.28 -34.28
N VAL A 360 -0.85 7.37 -33.25
CA VAL A 360 -1.34 6.18 -32.53
C VAL A 360 -2.37 5.44 -33.38
N LEU A 361 -2.03 4.21 -33.76
CA LEU A 361 -2.90 3.28 -34.48
C LEU A 361 -4.04 2.77 -33.57
N PRO A 362 -5.28 2.68 -34.10
CA PRO A 362 -6.43 2.18 -33.35
C PRO A 362 -6.35 0.66 -33.08
N GLY A 363 -7.28 0.13 -32.29
CA GLY A 363 -7.26 -1.23 -31.74
C GLY A 363 -6.30 -1.39 -30.54
N ASP A 364 -6.39 -2.55 -29.89
CA ASP A 364 -5.65 -2.92 -28.66
C ASP A 364 -5.65 -1.84 -27.56
N ALA A 365 -6.76 -1.12 -27.36
CA ALA A 365 -6.92 0.03 -26.45
C ALA A 365 -5.97 1.23 -26.66
N ARG A 366 -4.91 1.11 -27.47
CA ARG A 366 -3.82 2.10 -27.68
C ARG A 366 -4.24 3.57 -27.70
N VAL A 367 -5.28 3.90 -28.45
CA VAL A 367 -5.75 5.30 -28.59
C VAL A 367 -6.39 5.81 -27.29
N LYS A 368 -7.07 4.96 -26.53
CA LYS A 368 -7.57 5.31 -25.19
C LYS A 368 -6.43 5.48 -24.21
N ASP A 369 -5.51 4.50 -24.16
CA ASP A 369 -4.38 4.53 -23.24
C ASP A 369 -3.48 5.75 -23.49
N CYS A 370 -3.35 6.20 -24.75
CA CYS A 370 -2.73 7.48 -25.09
C CYS A 370 -3.54 8.69 -24.58
N LEU A 371 -4.85 8.76 -24.85
CA LEU A 371 -5.69 9.86 -24.36
C LEU A 371 -5.74 9.95 -22.83
N GLU A 372 -5.61 8.82 -22.13
CA GLU A 372 -5.56 8.71 -20.67
C GLU A 372 -4.36 9.48 -20.09
N LEU A 373 -3.19 9.42 -20.74
CA LEU A 373 -1.98 10.16 -20.35
C LEU A 373 -2.14 11.68 -20.45
N HIS A 374 -3.03 12.15 -21.33
CA HIS A 374 -3.27 13.58 -21.59
C HIS A 374 -4.51 14.14 -20.88
N LEU A 375 -5.25 13.32 -20.12
CA LEU A 375 -6.51 13.68 -19.45
C LEU A 375 -6.36 14.85 -18.44
N LEU A 376 -5.15 15.13 -17.97
CA LEU A 376 -4.84 16.21 -17.04
C LEU A 376 -4.23 17.46 -17.72
N ASP A 377 -3.93 17.41 -19.03
CA ASP A 377 -3.38 18.56 -19.75
C ASP A 377 -4.42 19.67 -19.87
N SER A 378 -4.00 20.92 -19.60
CA SER A 378 -4.87 22.10 -19.66
C SER A 378 -5.50 22.38 -21.04
N ASP A 379 -4.94 21.72 -22.07
CA ASP A 379 -5.29 21.84 -23.48
C ASP A 379 -6.24 20.73 -23.98
N PHE A 380 -6.61 19.78 -23.12
CA PHE A 380 -7.48 18.63 -23.42
C PHE A 380 -8.96 19.05 -23.37
N SER A 381 -9.77 18.59 -24.34
CA SER A 381 -11.14 19.08 -24.47
C SER A 381 -12.04 18.62 -23.31
N LYS A 382 -12.84 19.56 -22.78
CA LYS A 382 -13.82 19.28 -21.71
C LYS A 382 -14.87 18.25 -22.16
N THR A 383 -15.21 18.25 -23.44
CA THR A 383 -16.14 17.30 -24.07
C THR A 383 -15.58 15.89 -24.11
N CYS A 384 -14.32 15.70 -24.52
CA CYS A 384 -13.68 14.39 -24.42
C CYS A 384 -13.54 13.98 -22.96
N LYS A 385 -13.09 14.87 -22.08
CA LYS A 385 -12.83 14.57 -20.67
C LYS A 385 -14.04 13.96 -19.95
N VAL A 386 -15.23 14.54 -20.10
CA VAL A 386 -16.45 14.01 -19.46
C VAL A 386 -16.82 12.61 -19.97
N GLU A 387 -16.77 12.39 -21.29
CA GLU A 387 -17.10 11.08 -21.88
C GLU A 387 -16.02 10.03 -21.62
N PHE A 388 -14.75 10.45 -21.55
CA PHE A 388 -13.62 9.60 -21.19
C PHE A 388 -13.69 9.19 -19.72
N GLU A 389 -13.87 10.13 -18.79
CA GLU A 389 -14.07 9.82 -17.36
C GLU A 389 -15.26 8.89 -17.14
N ARG A 390 -16.38 9.10 -17.85
CA ARG A 390 -17.53 8.18 -17.82
C ARG A 390 -17.16 6.77 -18.30
N MET A 391 -16.34 6.66 -19.35
CA MET A 391 -15.82 5.38 -19.82
C MET A 391 -14.86 4.75 -18.79
N MET A 392 -14.04 5.55 -18.09
CA MET A 392 -13.14 5.08 -17.03
C MET A 392 -13.88 4.58 -15.79
N GLU A 393 -14.96 5.24 -15.37
CA GLU A 393 -15.84 4.81 -14.28
C GLU A 393 -16.53 3.48 -14.62
N ARG A 394 -16.99 3.31 -15.87
CA ARG A 394 -17.45 2.00 -16.37
C ARG A 394 -16.31 0.97 -16.37
N ARG A 395 -15.10 1.34 -16.82
CA ARG A 395 -13.92 0.46 -16.87
C ARG A 395 -13.52 -0.06 -15.48
N ALA A 396 -13.56 0.80 -14.46
CA ALA A 396 -13.24 0.47 -13.08
C ALA A 396 -14.31 -0.37 -12.36
N SER A 397 -15.47 -0.59 -12.98
CA SER A 397 -16.56 -1.38 -12.38
C SER A 397 -16.50 -2.88 -12.65
N ASP A 398 -15.71 -3.31 -13.64
CA ASP A 398 -15.70 -4.68 -14.15
C ASP A 398 -14.40 -4.94 -14.92
N PHE A 399 -13.59 -5.92 -14.49
CA PHE A 399 -12.29 -6.19 -15.09
C PHE A 399 -12.37 -6.53 -16.60
N ARG A 400 -13.51 -7.03 -17.08
CA ARG A 400 -13.73 -7.41 -18.49
C ARG A 400 -13.83 -6.18 -19.39
N LEU A 401 -14.12 -5.00 -18.83
CA LEU A 401 -14.18 -3.74 -19.56
C LEU A 401 -12.82 -3.04 -19.73
N ASP A 402 -11.79 -3.44 -18.97
CA ASP A 402 -10.41 -3.09 -19.31
C ASP A 402 -9.82 -4.16 -20.24
N PHE A 403 -9.62 -3.79 -21.51
CA PHE A 403 -9.08 -4.69 -22.53
C PHE A 403 -7.70 -5.24 -22.15
N ASN A 404 -6.81 -4.40 -21.60
CA ASN A 404 -5.46 -4.82 -21.27
C ASN A 404 -5.47 -5.74 -20.04
N LEU A 405 -6.32 -5.45 -19.04
CA LEU A 405 -6.51 -6.32 -17.88
C LEU A 405 -7.06 -7.70 -18.31
N ARG A 406 -8.13 -7.72 -19.13
CA ARG A 406 -8.70 -8.94 -19.72
C ARG A 406 -7.68 -9.75 -20.54
N LYS A 407 -6.81 -9.08 -21.29
CA LYS A 407 -5.80 -9.68 -22.17
C LYS A 407 -4.56 -10.21 -21.44
N TYR A 408 -4.07 -9.51 -20.43
CA TYR A 408 -2.81 -9.84 -19.75
C TYR A 408 -2.99 -10.58 -18.43
N CYS A 409 -4.13 -10.44 -17.74
CA CYS A 409 -4.37 -11.08 -16.45
C CYS A 409 -5.19 -12.38 -16.52
N ALA A 410 -5.60 -12.87 -17.69
CA ALA A 410 -6.50 -14.02 -17.80
C ALA A 410 -6.05 -15.27 -17.00
N GLU A 411 -4.76 -15.60 -17.06
CA GLU A 411 -4.15 -16.72 -16.33
C GLU A 411 -3.97 -16.42 -14.82
N ASP A 412 -3.65 -15.18 -14.46
CA ASP A 412 -3.51 -14.77 -13.06
C ASP A 412 -4.87 -14.69 -12.35
N ILE A 413 -5.92 -14.26 -13.06
CA ILE A 413 -7.30 -14.30 -12.57
C ILE A 413 -7.73 -15.75 -12.33
N SER A 414 -7.54 -16.64 -13.31
CA SER A 414 -7.98 -18.05 -13.21
C SER A 414 -7.21 -18.88 -12.17
N THR A 415 -5.94 -18.54 -11.90
CA THR A 415 -5.07 -19.33 -11.01
C THR A 415 -4.77 -18.69 -9.65
N THR A 416 -5.00 -17.39 -9.47
CA THR A 416 -4.78 -16.68 -8.19
C THR A 416 -6.09 -16.15 -7.61
N CYS A 417 -6.98 -15.55 -8.41
CA CYS A 417 -8.19 -14.86 -7.93
C CYS A 417 -9.52 -15.64 -8.09
N TYR A 418 -9.49 -16.91 -8.49
CA TYR A 418 -10.70 -17.69 -8.80
C TYR A 418 -11.20 -18.60 -7.65
N GLN A 419 -10.50 -18.67 -6.51
CA GLN A 419 -10.73 -19.74 -5.53
C GLN A 419 -12.00 -19.59 -4.66
N ASP A 420 -12.57 -18.38 -4.54
CA ASP A 420 -13.74 -18.10 -3.68
C ASP A 420 -15.08 -18.08 -4.44
N ALA A 421 -15.26 -19.00 -5.39
CA ALA A 421 -16.42 -19.00 -6.29
C ALA A 421 -17.75 -19.43 -5.66
N GLU A 422 -17.72 -20.11 -4.50
CA GLU A 422 -18.87 -20.78 -3.86
C GLU A 422 -19.71 -19.84 -2.97
N ASP A 423 -19.12 -18.84 -2.31
CA ASP A 423 -19.80 -18.01 -1.27
C ASP A 423 -20.48 -16.72 -1.78
N VAL A 424 -20.37 -16.39 -3.07
CA VAL A 424 -20.86 -15.08 -3.58
C VAL A 424 -22.28 -15.16 -4.17
N ALA A 425 -23.28 -14.93 -3.32
CA ALA A 425 -24.71 -14.88 -3.68
C ALA A 425 -25.11 -13.70 -4.61
N ASP A 426 -24.25 -12.68 -4.77
CA ASP A 426 -24.48 -11.52 -5.64
C ASP A 426 -23.58 -11.57 -6.88
N VAL A 427 -24.17 -11.92 -8.03
CA VAL A 427 -23.48 -11.95 -9.33
C VAL A 427 -23.00 -10.57 -9.77
N THR A 428 -23.64 -9.48 -9.33
CA THR A 428 -23.37 -8.10 -9.80
C THR A 428 -22.14 -7.46 -9.17
N ASN A 429 -21.54 -8.11 -8.17
CA ASN A 429 -20.38 -7.62 -7.43
C ASN A 429 -19.16 -8.57 -7.48
N ARG A 430 -19.23 -9.66 -8.27
CA ARG A 430 -18.12 -10.60 -8.48
C ARG A 430 -16.94 -9.93 -9.22
N ASP A 431 -17.20 -9.20 -10.29
CA ASP A 431 -16.15 -8.64 -11.15
C ASP A 431 -15.36 -7.47 -10.52
N ALA A 432 -15.95 -6.79 -9.53
CA ALA A 432 -15.27 -5.78 -8.72
C ALA A 432 -14.30 -6.43 -7.70
N LYS A 433 -14.67 -7.58 -7.12
CA LYS A 433 -13.78 -8.36 -6.25
C LYS A 433 -12.58 -8.96 -6.99
N VAL A 434 -12.71 -9.24 -8.29
CA VAL A 434 -11.57 -9.66 -9.14
C VAL A 434 -10.56 -8.51 -9.28
N ILE A 435 -11.02 -7.26 -9.41
CA ILE A 435 -10.14 -6.07 -9.39
C ILE A 435 -9.42 -5.96 -8.04
N GLU A 436 -10.16 -6.02 -6.94
CA GLU A 436 -9.65 -5.95 -5.57
C GLU A 436 -8.57 -7.02 -5.29
N CYS A 437 -8.88 -8.29 -5.59
CA CYS A 437 -7.93 -9.41 -5.48
C CYS A 437 -6.67 -9.19 -6.33
N LEU A 438 -6.81 -8.75 -7.58
CA LEU A 438 -5.64 -8.46 -8.42
C LEU A 438 -4.76 -7.36 -7.81
N GLN A 439 -5.35 -6.35 -7.18
CA GLN A 439 -4.61 -5.27 -6.53
C GLN A 439 -3.88 -5.71 -5.26
N ASP A 440 -4.51 -6.54 -4.43
CA ASP A 440 -3.92 -7.03 -3.17
C ASP A 440 -2.82 -8.06 -3.42
N TYR A 441 -3.05 -9.01 -4.33
CA TYR A 441 -2.07 -10.02 -4.72
C TYR A 441 -1.11 -9.55 -5.83
N ARG A 442 -1.02 -8.23 -6.10
CA ARG A 442 -0.19 -7.64 -7.18
C ARG A 442 1.28 -8.06 -7.14
N GLY A 443 1.82 -8.39 -5.96
CA GLY A 443 3.18 -8.92 -5.79
C GLY A 443 3.35 -10.37 -6.28
N GLU A 444 2.28 -11.16 -6.31
CA GLU A 444 2.27 -12.61 -6.56
C GLU A 444 1.85 -12.99 -7.99
N LEU A 445 1.23 -12.05 -8.74
CA LEU A 445 0.80 -12.29 -10.12
C LEU A 445 1.99 -12.61 -11.04
N LYS A 446 1.84 -13.65 -11.86
CA LYS A 446 2.91 -14.28 -12.63
C LYS A 446 3.30 -13.41 -13.82
N ASP A 447 2.32 -12.88 -14.57
CA ASP A 447 2.62 -12.06 -15.75
C ASP A 447 3.06 -10.64 -15.33
N PRO A 448 4.29 -10.19 -15.67
CA PRO A 448 4.72 -8.83 -15.38
C PRO A 448 3.87 -7.76 -16.08
N ARG A 449 3.23 -8.10 -17.21
CA ARG A 449 2.29 -7.22 -17.92
C ARG A 449 0.98 -7.10 -17.15
N CYS A 450 0.48 -8.19 -16.56
CA CYS A 450 -0.68 -8.12 -15.66
C CYS A 450 -0.36 -7.20 -14.47
N ARG A 451 0.79 -7.40 -13.80
CA ARG A 451 1.23 -6.51 -12.71
C ARG A 451 1.32 -5.05 -13.12
N GLN A 452 1.78 -4.76 -14.35
CA GLN A 452 1.80 -3.40 -14.89
C GLN A 452 0.38 -2.83 -15.10
N GLN A 453 -0.59 -3.61 -15.58
CA GLN A 453 -1.98 -3.15 -15.73
C GLN A 453 -2.65 -2.91 -14.38
N VAL A 454 -2.43 -3.81 -13.41
CA VAL A 454 -2.91 -3.64 -12.03
C VAL A 454 -2.26 -2.42 -11.37
N HIS A 455 -0.99 -2.12 -11.67
CA HIS A 455 -0.34 -0.90 -11.21
C HIS A 455 -1.01 0.36 -11.79
N GLN A 456 -1.33 0.39 -13.09
CA GLN A 456 -2.12 1.50 -13.65
C GLN A 456 -3.55 1.57 -13.07
N LEU A 457 -4.16 0.43 -12.73
CA LEU A 457 -5.47 0.37 -12.09
C LEU A 457 -5.44 0.97 -10.68
N THR A 458 -4.50 0.58 -9.82
CA THR A 458 -4.31 1.16 -8.48
C THR A 458 -3.92 2.63 -8.55
N LYS A 459 -3.08 3.02 -9.52
CA LYS A 459 -2.76 4.42 -9.80
C LYS A 459 -4.04 5.23 -10.08
N ARG A 460 -4.88 4.79 -11.03
CA ARG A 460 -6.17 5.43 -11.33
C ARG A 460 -7.07 5.56 -10.11
N ALA A 461 -7.21 4.49 -9.33
CA ALA A 461 -7.99 4.47 -8.08
C ALA A 461 -7.52 5.54 -7.07
N SER A 462 -6.23 5.87 -7.04
CA SER A 462 -5.69 6.95 -6.19
C SER A 462 -5.95 8.37 -6.71
N GLU A 463 -6.30 8.54 -7.99
CA GLU A 463 -6.54 9.87 -8.59
C GLU A 463 -8.01 10.28 -8.52
N ASP A 464 -8.93 9.32 -8.51
CA ASP A 464 -10.37 9.56 -8.36
C ASP A 464 -11.06 8.37 -7.69
N ILE A 465 -11.86 8.65 -6.65
CA ILE A 465 -12.70 7.66 -5.99
C ILE A 465 -13.63 6.93 -6.97
N ARG A 466 -14.10 7.59 -8.04
CA ARG A 466 -14.92 6.97 -9.10
C ARG A 466 -14.21 5.81 -9.83
N PHE A 467 -12.89 5.75 -9.77
CA PHE A 467 -12.09 4.67 -10.36
C PHE A 467 -11.78 3.55 -9.34
N ASN A 468 -12.41 3.59 -8.17
CA ASN A 468 -12.48 2.49 -7.20
C ASN A 468 -13.95 2.22 -6.84
N ARG A 469 -14.55 1.19 -7.44
CA ARG A 469 -15.97 0.87 -7.23
C ARG A 469 -16.31 0.46 -5.78
N PRO A 470 -15.56 -0.43 -5.10
CA PRO A 470 -15.80 -0.75 -3.69
C PRO A 470 -15.82 0.50 -2.78
N LEU A 471 -14.79 1.36 -2.86
CA LEU A 471 -14.70 2.58 -2.07
C LEU A 471 -15.80 3.59 -2.42
N ALA A 472 -16.07 3.82 -3.72
CA ALA A 472 -17.13 4.73 -4.15
C ALA A 472 -18.53 4.27 -3.68
N GLN A 473 -18.75 2.96 -3.59
CA GLN A 473 -20.01 2.40 -3.07
C GLN A 473 -20.10 2.52 -1.54
N ALA A 474 -19.01 2.23 -0.82
CA ALA A 474 -18.95 2.36 0.65
C ALA A 474 -19.08 3.81 1.12
N CYS A 475 -18.42 4.76 0.45
CA CYS A 475 -18.39 6.19 0.79
C CYS A 475 -19.43 7.03 0.04
N LYS A 476 -20.42 6.41 -0.62
CA LYS A 476 -21.40 7.13 -1.47
C LYS A 476 -22.14 8.23 -0.71
N ASP A 477 -22.75 7.89 0.42
CA ASP A 477 -23.60 8.82 1.16
C ASP A 477 -22.77 9.80 2.00
N ASP A 478 -21.60 9.37 2.50
CA ASP A 478 -20.65 10.23 3.20
C ASP A 478 -20.03 11.29 2.29
N SER A 479 -19.60 10.93 1.08
CA SER A 479 -19.08 11.90 0.10
C SER A 479 -20.17 12.87 -0.37
N ALA A 480 -21.41 12.41 -0.57
CA ALA A 480 -22.55 13.27 -0.89
C ALA A 480 -22.96 14.22 0.25
N LYS A 481 -22.66 13.88 1.51
CA LYS A 481 -22.97 14.66 2.72
C LYS A 481 -21.86 15.64 3.10
N LEU A 482 -20.61 15.21 3.01
CA LEU A 482 -19.43 15.92 3.54
C LEU A 482 -18.61 16.60 2.43
N CYS A 483 -18.53 15.98 1.26
CA CYS A 483 -17.65 16.39 0.15
C CYS A 483 -18.42 16.90 -1.08
N LYS A 484 -19.70 17.27 -0.93
CA LYS A 484 -20.62 17.62 -2.03
C LYS A 484 -20.11 18.72 -2.98
N ASP A 485 -19.34 19.67 -2.46
CA ASP A 485 -18.82 20.84 -3.19
C ASP A 485 -17.40 20.59 -3.74
N VAL A 486 -16.85 19.39 -3.53
CA VAL A 486 -15.49 19.00 -3.93
C VAL A 486 -15.51 18.37 -5.32
N PRO A 487 -14.93 19.00 -6.35
CA PRO A 487 -14.93 18.43 -7.70
C PRO A 487 -14.06 17.16 -7.77
N PRO A 488 -14.52 16.10 -8.46
CA PRO A 488 -13.83 14.81 -8.52
C PRO A 488 -12.48 14.89 -9.27
N GLY A 489 -11.69 13.82 -9.19
CA GLY A 489 -10.32 13.77 -9.69
C GLY A 489 -9.29 14.50 -8.82
N HIS A 490 -8.01 14.34 -9.17
CA HIS A 490 -6.85 14.88 -8.44
C HIS A 490 -6.81 14.50 -6.94
N ALA A 491 -7.28 13.30 -6.59
CA ALA A 491 -7.46 12.78 -5.23
C ALA A 491 -8.35 13.65 -4.30
N ARG A 492 -9.04 14.68 -4.80
CA ARG A 492 -9.68 15.71 -3.95
C ARG A 492 -10.79 15.16 -3.04
N VAL A 493 -11.61 14.24 -3.56
CA VAL A 493 -12.67 13.60 -2.75
C VAL A 493 -12.07 12.64 -1.72
N LEU A 494 -10.97 11.94 -2.05
CA LEU A 494 -10.24 11.08 -1.12
C LEU A 494 -9.66 11.92 0.04
N LEU A 495 -8.98 13.03 -0.29
CA LEU A 495 -8.46 14.00 0.70
C LEU A 495 -9.57 14.57 1.59
N CYS A 496 -10.72 14.94 1.02
CA CYS A 496 -11.87 15.40 1.80
C CYS A 496 -12.41 14.33 2.76
N LEU A 497 -12.51 13.07 2.33
CA LEU A 497 -12.92 11.96 3.20
C LEU A 497 -11.88 11.69 4.31
N GLN A 498 -10.57 11.83 4.02
CA GLN A 498 -9.49 11.77 5.02
C GLN A 498 -9.61 12.90 6.07
N GLU A 499 -9.80 14.15 5.63
CA GLU A 499 -9.99 15.31 6.52
C GLU A 499 -11.26 15.17 7.39
N HIS A 500 -12.31 14.56 6.84
CA HIS A 500 -13.57 14.29 7.54
C HIS A 500 -13.67 12.87 8.16
N ARG A 501 -12.54 12.16 8.35
CA ARG A 501 -12.46 10.76 8.85
C ARG A 501 -13.23 10.45 10.14
N LYS A 502 -13.55 11.45 10.98
CA LYS A 502 -14.37 11.33 12.21
C LYS A 502 -15.89 11.40 11.98
N GLY A 503 -16.34 11.80 10.79
CA GLY A 503 -17.76 11.95 10.43
C GLY A 503 -18.26 10.94 9.39
N LEU A 504 -17.38 10.03 8.95
CA LEU A 504 -17.69 8.92 8.03
C LEU A 504 -18.45 7.80 8.74
N THR A 505 -19.23 7.03 7.99
CA THR A 505 -19.75 5.73 8.42
C THR A 505 -18.64 4.69 8.51
N GLY A 506 -18.80 3.68 9.38
CA GLY A 506 -17.87 2.56 9.53
C GLY A 506 -17.44 1.90 8.20
N PRO A 507 -18.37 1.52 7.29
CA PRO A 507 -18.01 0.93 6.00
C PRO A 507 -17.14 1.84 5.11
N CYS A 508 -17.44 3.15 5.06
CA CYS A 508 -16.61 4.11 4.32
C CYS A 508 -15.22 4.27 4.98
N LYS A 509 -15.19 4.37 6.31
CA LYS A 509 -13.98 4.54 7.14
C LYS A 509 -13.02 3.34 7.03
N GLU A 510 -13.57 2.12 6.95
CA GLU A 510 -12.83 0.89 6.66
C GLU A 510 -12.31 0.84 5.22
N ALA A 511 -13.19 0.98 4.22
CA ALA A 511 -12.79 0.93 2.82
C ALA A 511 -11.72 1.99 2.51
N LEU A 512 -11.89 3.22 3.02
CA LEU A 512 -10.90 4.28 2.86
C LEU A 512 -9.55 3.89 3.48
N PHE A 513 -9.56 3.31 4.69
CA PHE A 513 -8.32 2.87 5.34
C PHE A 513 -7.62 1.76 4.56
N GLN A 514 -8.37 0.80 4.01
CA GLN A 514 -7.83 -0.27 3.18
C GLN A 514 -7.15 0.29 1.92
N GLU A 515 -7.78 1.25 1.24
CA GLU A 515 -7.14 1.96 0.11
C GLU A 515 -5.92 2.78 0.56
N GLU A 516 -5.94 3.46 1.71
CA GLU A 516 -4.78 4.21 2.22
C GLU A 516 -3.58 3.29 2.49
N VAL A 517 -3.81 2.07 2.97
CA VAL A 517 -2.77 1.04 3.14
C VAL A 517 -2.25 0.54 1.80
N ARG A 518 -3.14 0.33 0.81
CA ARG A 518 -2.76 -0.07 -0.56
C ARG A 518 -1.97 1.04 -1.28
N PHE A 519 -2.36 2.30 -1.09
CA PHE A 519 -1.67 3.49 -1.62
C PHE A 519 -0.39 3.83 -0.84
N ALA A 520 -0.12 3.20 0.31
CA ALA A 520 1.12 3.40 1.05
C ALA A 520 2.36 2.81 0.34
N GLU A 521 2.16 1.88 -0.59
CA GLU A 521 3.23 1.08 -1.21
C GLU A 521 4.15 1.85 -2.16
N ASP A 522 3.58 2.62 -3.10
CA ASP A 522 4.31 3.24 -4.20
C ASP A 522 3.96 4.74 -4.31
N ILE A 523 4.93 5.56 -4.70
CA ILE A 523 4.70 6.98 -4.98
C ILE A 523 3.70 7.18 -6.11
N ASP A 524 3.61 6.24 -7.06
CA ASP A 524 2.63 6.32 -8.16
C ASP A 524 1.18 6.33 -7.64
N PHE A 525 0.92 5.72 -6.46
CA PHE A 525 -0.38 5.68 -5.78
C PHE A 525 -0.58 6.82 -4.77
N LYS A 526 0.48 7.57 -4.43
CA LYS A 526 0.40 8.75 -3.57
C LYS A 526 0.22 10.01 -4.42
N PHE A 527 -0.92 10.12 -5.12
CA PHE A 527 -1.16 11.16 -6.13
C PHE A 527 -0.71 12.59 -5.73
N PRO A 528 -1.05 13.12 -4.53
CA PRO A 528 -0.62 14.48 -4.13
C PRO A 528 0.91 14.61 -4.01
N LEU A 529 1.57 13.61 -3.42
CA LEU A 529 3.03 13.56 -3.28
C LEU A 529 3.70 13.47 -4.64
N ARG A 530 3.22 12.57 -5.50
CA ARG A 530 3.69 12.39 -6.88
C ARG A 530 3.59 13.68 -7.70
N GLN A 531 2.44 14.36 -7.62
CA GLN A 531 2.21 15.63 -8.30
C GLN A 531 3.10 16.75 -7.75
N ALA A 532 3.30 16.81 -6.42
CA ALA A 532 4.12 17.83 -5.78
C ALA A 532 5.64 17.65 -6.00
N CYS A 533 6.10 16.42 -6.28
CA CYS A 533 7.51 16.04 -6.34
C CYS A 533 8.01 15.59 -7.74
N THR A 534 7.24 15.81 -8.81
CA THR A 534 7.57 15.25 -10.15
C THR A 534 8.97 15.63 -10.65
N ASP A 535 9.44 16.86 -10.40
CA ASP A 535 10.77 17.31 -10.80
C ASP A 535 11.88 16.75 -9.88
N GLU A 536 11.65 16.73 -8.57
CA GLU A 536 12.57 16.14 -7.59
C GLU A 536 12.75 14.64 -7.77
N MET A 537 11.69 13.91 -8.15
CA MET A 537 11.77 12.49 -8.52
C MET A 537 12.79 12.26 -9.64
N GLN A 538 12.76 13.09 -10.70
CA GLN A 538 13.65 12.96 -11.85
C GLN A 538 15.07 13.47 -11.61
N ARG A 539 15.26 14.38 -10.63
CA ARG A 539 16.53 15.11 -10.44
C ARG A 539 17.31 14.70 -9.19
N LEU A 540 16.62 14.30 -8.11
CA LEU A 540 17.22 13.84 -6.86
C LEU A 540 17.13 12.31 -6.67
N CYS A 541 16.05 11.70 -7.17
CA CYS A 541 15.70 10.30 -6.88
C CYS A 541 15.68 9.37 -8.10
N LYS A 542 16.32 9.79 -9.19
CA LYS A 542 16.43 8.99 -10.41
C LYS A 542 17.12 7.65 -10.15
N ASP A 543 16.60 6.61 -10.79
CA ASP A 543 17.11 5.23 -10.74
C ASP A 543 17.19 4.61 -9.32
N GLN A 544 16.49 5.21 -8.33
CA GLN A 544 16.32 4.63 -6.99
C GLN A 544 15.17 3.61 -6.98
N PRO A 545 15.32 2.47 -6.25
CA PRO A 545 14.26 1.45 -6.16
C PRO A 545 13.15 1.80 -5.16
N ASP A 546 13.32 2.86 -4.38
CA ASP A 546 12.38 3.33 -3.35
C ASP A 546 12.35 4.87 -3.38
N THR A 547 11.49 5.41 -4.24
CA THR A 547 11.37 6.85 -4.48
C THR A 547 10.85 7.58 -3.24
N ILE A 548 9.92 6.97 -2.49
CA ILE A 548 9.37 7.52 -1.25
C ILE A 548 10.50 7.73 -0.25
N LYS A 549 11.29 6.69 0.04
CA LYS A 549 12.45 6.80 0.93
C LYS A 549 13.46 7.82 0.43
N CYS A 550 13.75 7.85 -0.87
CA CYS A 550 14.71 8.81 -1.40
C CYS A 550 14.26 10.26 -1.14
N LEU A 551 12.99 10.60 -1.40
CA LEU A 551 12.44 11.93 -1.09
C LEU A 551 12.46 12.23 0.42
N GLN A 552 12.21 11.22 1.26
CA GLN A 552 12.29 11.32 2.72
C GLN A 552 13.72 11.58 3.22
N ASP A 553 14.72 10.87 2.70
CA ASP A 553 16.14 11.05 3.00
C ASP A 553 16.70 12.38 2.41
N LYS A 554 16.01 12.95 1.41
CA LYS A 554 16.34 14.22 0.75
C LYS A 554 15.46 15.42 1.16
N VAL A 555 14.58 15.28 2.15
CA VAL A 555 13.59 16.32 2.50
C VAL A 555 14.24 17.67 2.88
N GLU A 556 15.44 17.67 3.46
CA GLU A 556 16.19 18.89 3.78
C GLU A 556 17.32 19.25 2.79
N ASP A 557 17.36 18.63 1.61
CA ASP A 557 18.30 19.03 0.56
C ASP A 557 18.01 20.49 0.11
N ALA A 558 19.03 21.26 -0.24
CA ALA A 558 18.85 22.63 -0.74
C ALA A 558 18.05 22.66 -2.05
N ASP A 559 18.16 21.57 -2.82
CA ASP A 559 17.48 21.38 -4.10
C ASP A 559 16.02 20.90 -3.98
N MET A 560 15.52 20.57 -2.78
CA MET A 560 14.15 20.06 -2.58
C MET A 560 13.13 21.22 -2.59
N GLY A 561 12.30 21.31 -3.63
CA GLY A 561 11.32 22.38 -3.79
C GLY A 561 10.26 22.43 -2.69
N LYS A 562 9.74 23.62 -2.38
CA LYS A 562 8.83 23.81 -1.23
C LYS A 562 7.58 22.94 -1.31
N ALA A 563 6.95 22.84 -2.49
CA ALA A 563 5.72 22.04 -2.66
C ALA A 563 5.97 20.55 -2.35
N CYS A 564 7.02 19.96 -2.93
CA CYS A 564 7.44 18.60 -2.60
C CYS A 564 7.79 18.46 -1.11
N ARG A 565 8.58 19.37 -0.56
CA ARG A 565 9.00 19.35 0.86
C ARG A 565 7.81 19.35 1.82
N ASP A 566 6.83 20.22 1.59
CA ASP A 566 5.62 20.31 2.42
C ASP A 566 4.81 19.00 2.34
N GLU A 567 4.64 18.42 1.15
CA GLU A 567 3.84 17.20 0.96
C GLU A 567 4.56 15.93 1.43
N VAL A 568 5.89 15.84 1.28
CA VAL A 568 6.73 14.79 1.91
C VAL A 568 6.54 14.81 3.42
N LYS A 569 6.48 15.98 4.07
CA LYS A 569 6.25 16.05 5.52
C LYS A 569 4.85 15.58 5.91
N LYS A 570 3.81 15.97 5.17
CA LYS A 570 2.43 15.46 5.40
C LYS A 570 2.28 13.96 5.15
N ASP A 571 2.92 13.41 4.12
CA ASP A 571 2.93 11.97 3.86
C ASP A 571 3.55 11.19 5.02
N VAL A 572 4.67 11.69 5.53
CA VAL A 572 5.41 11.06 6.64
C VAL A 572 4.65 11.17 7.96
N GLN A 573 3.95 12.27 8.22
CA GLN A 573 3.07 12.43 9.38
C GLN A 573 1.90 11.43 9.33
N ARG A 574 1.19 11.32 8.19
CA ARG A 574 0.14 10.30 7.99
C ARG A 574 0.68 8.88 8.17
N ALA A 575 1.88 8.60 7.64
CA ALA A 575 2.56 7.31 7.81
C ALA A 575 3.09 7.04 9.24
N ALA A 576 2.90 7.97 10.19
CA ALA A 576 3.17 7.78 11.62
C ALA A 576 1.89 7.55 12.45
N GLU A 577 0.70 7.83 11.91
CA GLU A 577 -0.58 7.58 12.57
C GLU A 577 -0.87 6.08 12.75
N ASP A 578 -0.40 5.25 11.81
CA ASP A 578 -0.56 3.80 11.83
C ASP A 578 0.59 3.09 11.10
N TYR A 579 1.08 1.98 11.64
CA TYR A 579 2.18 1.22 11.04
C TYR A 579 1.81 0.67 9.64
N ARG A 580 0.52 0.44 9.37
CA ARG A 580 0.02 -0.08 8.09
C ARG A 580 0.15 0.94 6.96
N LEU A 581 0.08 2.23 7.29
CA LEU A 581 0.29 3.36 6.37
C LEU A 581 1.76 3.63 6.04
N ASN A 582 2.68 2.92 6.69
CA ASN A 582 4.10 2.88 6.37
C ASN A 582 4.45 1.52 5.76
N PHE A 583 4.35 1.40 4.44
CA PHE A 583 4.49 0.12 3.72
C PHE A 583 5.74 -0.70 4.11
N ARG A 584 6.88 -0.04 4.37
CA ARG A 584 8.13 -0.72 4.77
C ARG A 584 8.02 -1.33 6.17
N LEU A 585 7.43 -0.62 7.14
CA LEU A 585 7.14 -1.19 8.45
C LEU A 585 6.05 -2.27 8.35
N ASN A 586 4.96 -2.00 7.64
CA ASN A 586 3.86 -2.94 7.44
C ASN A 586 4.39 -4.29 6.92
N ARG A 587 5.13 -4.29 5.81
CA ARG A 587 5.68 -5.51 5.19
C ARG A 587 6.73 -6.21 6.05
N GLU A 588 7.71 -5.49 6.58
CA GLU A 588 8.86 -6.12 7.27
C GLU A 588 8.56 -6.53 8.72
N CYS A 589 7.58 -5.89 9.37
CA CYS A 589 7.17 -6.13 10.76
C CYS A 589 5.86 -6.93 10.92
N PHE A 590 5.11 -7.24 9.85
CA PHE A 590 3.78 -7.89 9.91
C PHE A 590 3.68 -9.04 10.93
N SER A 591 4.58 -10.02 10.83
CA SER A 591 4.59 -11.20 11.72
C SER A 591 4.97 -10.86 13.16
N ASP A 592 5.89 -9.90 13.38
CA ASP A 592 6.22 -9.44 14.73
C ASP A 592 5.04 -8.69 15.37
N VAL A 593 4.30 -7.87 14.60
CA VAL A 593 3.06 -7.24 15.09
C VAL A 593 2.04 -8.30 15.47
N GLN A 594 1.77 -9.28 14.61
CA GLN A 594 0.81 -10.36 14.89
C GLN A 594 1.14 -11.18 16.15
N HIS A 595 2.41 -11.38 16.47
CA HIS A 595 2.83 -12.19 17.63
C HIS A 595 3.05 -11.39 18.92
N LEU A 596 3.27 -10.08 18.84
CA LEU A 596 3.77 -9.28 19.98
C LEU A 596 2.95 -8.01 20.26
N CYS A 597 2.35 -7.40 19.24
CA CYS A 597 1.67 -6.11 19.33
C CYS A 597 0.23 -6.13 18.78
N ILE A 598 -0.37 -7.31 18.56
CA ILE A 598 -1.73 -7.44 18.00
C ILE A 598 -2.77 -6.65 18.82
N HIS A 599 -2.68 -6.72 20.15
CA HIS A 599 -3.57 -6.01 21.09
C HIS A 599 -3.19 -4.54 21.35
N SER A 600 -2.14 -4.01 20.72
CA SER A 600 -1.67 -2.62 20.96
C SER A 600 -2.64 -1.55 20.45
N CYS A 601 -3.57 -1.92 19.57
CA CYS A 601 -4.57 -1.03 18.99
C CYS A 601 -5.91 -1.08 19.75
N ASP A 602 -6.10 -2.02 20.68
CA ASP A 602 -7.42 -2.34 21.25
C ASP A 602 -8.05 -1.14 21.97
N ALA A 603 -7.27 -0.35 22.72
CA ALA A 603 -7.77 0.88 23.36
C ALA A 603 -8.17 1.99 22.35
N ALA A 604 -7.54 2.03 21.17
CA ALA A 604 -7.92 2.94 20.08
C ALA A 604 -9.19 2.47 19.34
N LEU A 605 -9.45 1.15 19.35
CA LEU A 605 -10.71 0.57 18.89
C LEU A 605 -11.82 0.80 19.92
N GLU A 606 -11.61 0.47 21.20
CA GLU A 606 -12.60 0.68 22.28
C GLU A 606 -13.06 2.15 22.38
N SER A 607 -12.14 3.11 22.26
CA SER A 607 -12.48 4.55 22.24
C SER A 607 -13.06 5.05 20.92
N GLY A 608 -12.99 4.25 19.85
CA GLY A 608 -13.65 4.48 18.56
C GLY A 608 -14.98 3.71 18.37
N GLY A 609 -15.38 2.88 19.33
CA GLY A 609 -16.46 1.91 19.18
C GLY A 609 -16.05 0.69 18.35
N THR A 610 -16.98 -0.23 18.10
CA THR A 610 -16.71 -1.46 17.30
C THR A 610 -16.59 -1.19 15.79
N GLU A 611 -15.97 -0.07 15.41
CA GLU A 611 -15.80 0.36 14.04
C GLU A 611 -14.43 -0.06 13.50
N THR A 612 -14.45 -0.81 12.41
CA THR A 612 -13.28 -1.12 11.60
C THR A 612 -12.71 0.15 10.92
N GLY A 613 -11.46 0.08 10.47
CA GLY A 613 -10.80 1.19 9.78
C GLY A 613 -10.27 2.34 10.65
N VAL A 614 -10.17 2.17 11.97
CA VAL A 614 -9.50 3.14 12.86
C VAL A 614 -7.97 3.06 12.74
N THR A 615 -7.32 4.23 12.68
CA THR A 615 -5.86 4.41 12.81
C THR A 615 -5.42 4.20 14.26
N CYS A 616 -4.42 3.36 14.52
CA CYS A 616 -3.99 3.01 15.88
C CYS A 616 -3.27 4.14 16.66
N GLY A 617 -3.25 5.39 16.18
CA GLY A 617 -2.71 6.55 16.89
C GLY A 617 -1.22 6.43 17.26
N GLY A 618 -0.45 5.70 16.46
CA GLY A 618 0.94 5.34 16.76
C GLY A 618 1.12 4.27 17.86
N ALA A 619 0.07 3.74 18.49
CA ALA A 619 0.18 2.80 19.61
C ALA A 619 0.92 1.49 19.25
N THR A 620 0.73 0.97 18.04
CA THR A 620 1.51 -0.18 17.54
C THR A 620 2.96 0.17 17.26
N LEU A 621 3.27 1.40 16.83
CA LEU A 621 4.64 1.88 16.65
C LEU A 621 5.35 2.08 18.01
N LYS A 622 4.62 2.53 19.04
CA LYS A 622 5.07 2.54 20.45
C LYS A 622 5.37 1.12 20.93
N CYS A 623 4.45 0.18 20.79
CA CYS A 623 4.66 -1.22 21.17
C CYS A 623 5.87 -1.86 20.46
N LEU A 624 6.04 -1.65 19.14
CA LEU A 624 7.21 -2.12 18.40
C LEU A 624 8.52 -1.48 18.93
N THR A 625 8.49 -0.19 19.23
CA THR A 625 9.64 0.57 19.78
C THR A 625 10.08 0.04 21.15
N GLU A 626 9.14 -0.10 22.08
CA GLU A 626 9.39 -0.60 23.44
C GLU A 626 9.88 -2.06 23.45
N ASN A 627 9.44 -2.85 22.47
CA ASN A 627 9.75 -4.27 22.37
C ASN A 627 10.79 -4.61 21.31
N GLU A 628 11.58 -3.63 20.81
CA GLU A 628 12.56 -3.81 19.71
C GLU A 628 13.50 -5.02 19.90
N ARG A 629 13.90 -5.29 21.15
CA ARG A 629 14.78 -6.40 21.55
C ARG A 629 14.12 -7.78 21.39
N LYS A 630 12.79 -7.86 21.43
CA LYS A 630 11.98 -9.08 21.32
C LYS A 630 11.54 -9.38 19.88
N LEU A 631 11.55 -8.38 18.99
CA LEU A 631 11.20 -8.54 17.57
C LEU A 631 12.10 -9.60 16.92
N SER A 632 11.51 -10.53 16.18
CA SER A 632 12.23 -11.60 15.50
C SER A 632 12.88 -11.11 14.21
N SER A 633 12.18 -10.30 13.41
CA SER A 633 12.60 -9.86 12.08
C SER A 633 13.74 -8.85 12.15
N LYS A 634 14.89 -9.21 11.55
CA LYS A 634 16.05 -8.31 11.46
C LYS A 634 15.76 -7.09 10.57
N THR A 635 14.97 -7.27 9.51
CA THR A 635 14.56 -6.15 8.65
C THR A 635 13.56 -5.25 9.35
N CYS A 636 12.60 -5.79 10.11
CA CYS A 636 11.74 -4.99 10.98
C CYS A 636 12.56 -4.10 11.93
N ARG A 637 13.54 -4.67 12.65
CA ARG A 637 14.42 -3.88 13.53
C ARG A 637 15.21 -2.79 12.79
N GLN A 638 15.58 -3.00 11.53
CA GLN A 638 16.24 -1.99 10.70
C GLN A 638 15.28 -0.88 10.25
N GLU A 639 14.04 -1.23 9.90
CA GLU A 639 13.02 -0.26 9.48
C GLU A 639 12.45 0.54 10.65
N LEU A 640 12.22 -0.11 11.80
CA LEU A 640 11.87 0.54 13.05
C LEU A 640 12.98 1.51 13.50
N PHE A 641 14.24 1.13 13.37
CA PHE A 641 15.35 2.03 13.65
C PHE A 641 15.40 3.24 12.69
N TYR A 642 15.10 3.05 11.40
CA TYR A 642 14.95 4.14 10.43
C TYR A 642 13.79 5.08 10.81
N PHE A 643 12.64 4.54 11.24
CA PHE A 643 11.52 5.33 11.76
C PHE A 643 11.91 6.12 13.01
N LYS A 644 12.47 5.48 14.05
CA LYS A 644 12.95 6.14 15.28
C LYS A 644 13.90 7.29 14.99
N LYS A 645 14.87 7.12 14.08
CA LYS A 645 15.82 8.17 13.68
C LYS A 645 15.13 9.40 13.07
N ARG A 646 13.99 9.22 12.40
CA ARG A 646 13.19 10.33 11.85
C ARG A 646 12.28 10.95 12.91
N MET A 647 11.71 10.13 13.80
CA MET A 647 10.89 10.58 14.93
C MET A 647 11.65 11.47 15.93
N VAL A 648 12.94 11.21 16.19
CA VAL A 648 13.78 12.12 17.02
C VAL A 648 14.28 13.36 16.28
N ALA A 649 14.20 13.39 14.94
CA ALA A 649 14.53 14.56 14.14
C ALA A 649 13.30 15.46 13.91
N ASP A 650 12.11 14.88 13.88
CA ASP A 650 10.82 15.56 13.82
C ASP A 650 9.81 14.81 14.71
N ILE A 651 9.60 15.33 15.93
CA ILE A 651 8.70 14.70 16.90
C ILE A 651 7.21 14.87 16.56
N SER A 652 6.87 15.57 15.47
CA SER A 652 5.49 15.49 14.94
C SER A 652 5.13 14.10 14.39
N LEU A 653 6.10 13.18 14.39
CA LEU A 653 5.93 11.76 14.10
C LEU A 653 5.73 10.90 15.37
N ASP A 654 5.94 11.44 16.58
CA ASP A 654 5.57 10.77 17.83
C ASP A 654 4.13 11.17 18.18
N ILE A 655 3.17 10.41 17.64
CA ILE A 655 1.73 10.65 17.82
C ILE A 655 1.31 10.48 19.30
N PRO A 656 1.76 9.45 20.05
CA PRO A 656 1.48 9.33 21.49
C PRO A 656 1.92 10.56 22.30
N LEU A 657 3.15 11.05 22.09
CA LEU A 657 3.66 12.25 22.76
C LEU A 657 2.81 13.49 22.45
N GLN A 658 2.42 13.71 21.19
CA GLN A 658 1.57 14.84 20.82
C GLN A 658 0.19 14.77 21.46
N MET A 659 -0.41 13.57 21.53
CA MET A 659 -1.73 13.38 22.13
C MET A 659 -1.71 13.65 23.65
N ALA A 660 -0.70 13.13 24.37
CA ALA A 660 -0.56 13.35 25.80
C ALA A 660 -0.17 14.81 26.15
N CYS A 661 0.84 15.37 25.46
CA CYS A 661 1.40 16.67 25.80
C CYS A 661 0.66 17.89 25.26
N LYS A 662 -0.35 17.74 24.38
CA LYS A 662 -1.07 18.88 23.77
C LYS A 662 -1.48 19.95 24.79
N THR A 663 -2.12 19.51 25.87
CA THR A 663 -2.65 20.39 26.93
C THR A 663 -1.55 21.17 27.66
N ASP A 664 -0.37 20.57 27.83
CA ASP A 664 0.77 21.22 28.48
C ASP A 664 1.58 22.11 27.53
N VAL A 665 1.69 21.76 26.24
CA VAL A 665 2.28 22.68 25.26
C VAL A 665 1.46 23.98 25.19
N GLU A 666 0.13 23.88 25.20
CA GLU A 666 -0.78 25.03 25.29
C GLU A 666 -0.60 25.82 26.60
N LYS A 667 -0.66 25.17 27.77
CA LYS A 667 -0.70 25.85 29.08
C LYS A 667 0.66 26.22 29.68
N LYS A 668 1.69 25.40 29.47
CA LYS A 668 3.03 25.51 30.09
C LYS A 668 4.05 26.15 29.15
N CYS A 669 3.91 25.91 27.85
CA CYS A 669 4.82 26.38 26.80
C CYS A 669 4.21 27.45 25.87
N GLY A 670 3.02 27.96 26.21
CA GLY A 670 2.40 29.11 25.54
C GLY A 670 1.91 28.84 24.11
N GLY A 671 1.68 27.57 23.74
CA GLY A 671 1.25 27.19 22.40
C GLY A 671 2.34 27.33 21.33
N GLU A 672 3.61 27.14 21.72
CA GLU A 672 4.73 27.03 20.78
C GLU A 672 4.45 25.98 19.69
N ARG A 673 4.69 26.36 18.43
CA ARG A 673 4.37 25.57 17.23
C ARG A 673 5.60 24.90 16.61
N ASP A 674 6.79 25.35 16.99
CA ASP A 674 8.04 24.66 16.69
C ASP A 674 8.18 23.47 17.64
N HIS A 675 7.97 22.26 17.12
CA HIS A 675 7.98 21.03 17.92
C HIS A 675 9.30 20.84 18.69
N SER A 676 10.46 21.22 18.12
CA SER A 676 11.75 21.12 18.80
C SER A 676 11.85 22.09 19.98
N LYS A 677 11.29 23.31 19.86
CA LYS A 677 11.19 24.25 20.99
C LYS A 677 10.14 23.81 22.02
N ALA A 678 9.02 23.24 21.58
CA ALA A 678 7.99 22.70 22.47
C ALA A 678 8.58 21.60 23.37
N LEU A 679 9.30 20.62 22.80
CA LEU A 679 10.00 19.59 23.58
C LEU A 679 11.08 20.15 24.50
N ALA A 680 11.85 21.15 24.05
CA ALA A 680 12.83 21.81 24.91
C ALA A 680 12.16 22.49 26.13
N CYS A 681 10.97 23.08 25.94
CA CYS A 681 10.17 23.62 27.03
C CYS A 681 9.57 22.53 27.94
N LEU A 682 9.02 21.45 27.39
CA LEU A 682 8.52 20.31 28.17
C LEU A 682 9.63 19.71 29.04
N ARG A 683 10.82 19.46 28.46
CA ARG A 683 12.03 19.00 29.17
C ARG A 683 12.46 19.97 30.28
N GLY A 684 12.39 21.28 30.03
CA GLY A 684 12.66 22.31 31.04
C GLY A 684 11.58 22.47 32.11
N LYS A 685 10.44 21.77 31.98
CA LYS A 685 9.28 21.85 32.88
C LYS A 685 8.68 20.48 33.23
N ARG A 686 9.45 19.39 33.13
CA ARG A 686 8.96 18.00 33.38
C ARG A 686 8.20 17.85 34.69
N ASP A 687 8.69 18.57 35.70
CA ASP A 687 8.17 18.76 37.06
C ASP A 687 6.79 19.43 37.21
N GLU A 688 6.25 19.97 36.12
CA GLU A 688 5.03 20.77 36.06
C GLU A 688 3.95 20.16 35.15
N LEU A 689 4.27 19.13 34.36
CA LEU A 689 3.40 18.52 33.33
C LEU A 689 2.31 17.63 33.96
N THR A 690 1.37 17.16 33.14
CA THR A 690 0.57 15.97 33.47
C THR A 690 1.46 14.73 33.50
N GLU A 691 1.07 13.73 34.31
CA GLU A 691 1.78 12.45 34.36
C GLU A 691 1.77 11.75 32.98
N GLU A 692 0.66 11.82 32.23
CA GLU A 692 0.58 11.30 30.85
C GLU A 692 1.65 11.92 29.92
N CYS A 693 1.80 13.25 29.94
CA CYS A 693 2.80 13.93 29.12
C CYS A 693 4.24 13.65 29.59
N LYS A 694 4.44 13.61 30.91
CA LYS A 694 5.71 13.28 31.57
C LYS A 694 6.17 11.86 31.24
N GLU A 695 5.27 10.87 31.23
CA GLU A 695 5.57 9.49 30.83
C GLU A 695 6.00 9.38 29.36
N GLU A 696 5.27 10.01 28.43
CA GLU A 696 5.63 9.98 27.00
C GLU A 696 6.95 10.73 26.70
N GLU A 697 7.21 11.86 27.37
CA GLU A 697 8.46 12.62 27.23
C GLU A 697 9.67 11.88 27.85
N LEU A 698 9.45 11.17 28.96
CA LEU A 698 10.43 10.24 29.51
C LEU A 698 10.70 9.07 28.57
N ARG A 699 9.67 8.42 28.00
CA ARG A 699 9.83 7.35 26.99
C ARG A 699 10.66 7.81 25.79
N LEU A 700 10.39 9.00 25.26
CA LEU A 700 11.20 9.58 24.17
C LEU A 700 12.66 9.78 24.62
N SER A 701 12.87 10.30 25.83
CA SER A 701 14.21 10.56 26.39
C SER A 701 15.01 9.27 26.67
N GLU A 702 14.37 8.21 27.17
CA GLU A 702 14.99 6.89 27.34
C GLU A 702 15.39 6.29 25.98
N MET A 703 14.52 6.40 24.98
CA MET A 703 14.79 5.94 23.63
C MET A 703 15.97 6.71 23.00
N GLU A 704 16.04 8.03 23.15
CA GLU A 704 17.19 8.85 22.75
C GLU A 704 18.48 8.39 23.45
N ALA A 705 18.44 8.20 24.78
CA ALA A 705 19.60 7.76 25.56
C ALA A 705 20.07 6.33 25.23
N SER A 706 19.17 5.47 24.74
CA SER A 706 19.46 4.07 24.42
C SER A 706 20.43 3.86 23.25
N ASP A 707 20.49 4.80 22.29
CA ASP A 707 21.39 4.73 21.14
C ASP A 707 21.83 6.12 20.71
N ILE A 708 23.15 6.38 20.73
CA ILE A 708 23.72 7.70 20.45
C ILE A 708 23.31 8.26 19.07
N ARG A 709 22.99 7.38 18.10
CA ARG A 709 22.55 7.75 16.74
C ARG A 709 21.13 8.33 16.70
N LEU A 710 20.39 8.26 17.82
CA LEU A 710 19.12 8.92 18.04
C LEU A 710 19.27 10.30 18.73
N THR A 711 20.50 10.73 19.05
CA THR A 711 20.79 12.07 19.58
C THR A 711 21.48 12.96 18.53
N PRO A 712 20.73 13.64 17.64
CA PRO A 712 21.31 14.33 16.49
C PRO A 712 22.23 15.51 16.86
N THR A 713 21.98 16.23 17.96
CA THR A 713 22.86 17.34 18.40
C THR A 713 24.24 16.82 18.80
N LEU A 714 24.27 15.82 19.69
CA LEU A 714 25.47 15.13 20.15
C LEU A 714 26.21 14.43 18.99
N MET A 715 25.50 13.83 18.04
CA MET A 715 26.11 13.26 16.82
C MET A 715 26.83 14.31 15.97
N ASN A 716 26.23 15.49 15.81
CA ASN A 716 26.82 16.58 15.04
C ASN A 716 28.02 17.23 15.78
N ALA A 717 28.00 17.27 17.11
CA ALA A 717 29.07 17.86 17.92
C ALA A 717 30.26 16.92 18.17
N CYS A 718 30.03 15.61 18.38
CA CYS A 718 31.05 14.63 18.77
C CYS A 718 31.41 13.61 17.67
N GLY A 719 30.97 13.84 16.44
CA GLY A 719 31.12 12.87 15.33
C GLY A 719 32.57 12.53 14.98
N LEU A 720 33.53 13.42 15.24
CA LEU A 720 34.96 13.17 15.00
C LEU A 720 35.59 12.41 16.18
N GLU A 721 35.26 12.83 17.39
CA GLU A 721 35.70 12.27 18.67
C GLU A 721 35.28 10.81 18.81
N LEU A 722 34.06 10.46 18.43
CA LEU A 722 33.58 9.07 18.38
C LEU A 722 34.39 8.18 17.43
N ASN A 723 34.78 8.72 16.28
CA ASN A 723 35.59 7.99 15.30
C ASN A 723 37.08 7.89 15.72
N HIS A 724 37.52 8.74 16.64
CA HIS A 724 38.89 8.77 17.16
C HIS A 724 39.04 7.94 18.44
N PHE A 725 38.33 8.30 19.51
CA PHE A 725 38.42 7.67 20.83
C PHE A 725 37.56 6.40 20.93
N CYS A 726 36.33 6.42 20.40
CA CYS A 726 35.32 5.37 20.62
C CYS A 726 35.23 4.34 19.48
N ARG A 727 36.30 4.18 18.72
CA ARG A 727 36.33 3.37 17.50
C ARG A 727 36.16 1.86 17.81
N GLY A 728 34.98 1.33 17.52
CA GLY A 728 34.62 -0.07 17.75
C GLY A 728 33.71 -0.29 18.96
N VAL A 729 33.38 0.77 19.71
CA VAL A 729 32.31 0.76 20.72
C VAL A 729 30.96 0.66 20.01
N GLN A 730 30.01 -0.08 20.58
CA GLN A 730 28.66 -0.19 20.02
C GLN A 730 27.86 1.12 20.28
N PRO A 731 27.03 1.59 19.34
CA PRO A 731 26.25 2.83 19.51
C PRO A 731 25.07 2.68 20.50
N THR A 732 24.64 1.43 20.73
CA THR A 732 23.50 1.02 21.56
C THR A 732 23.85 0.87 23.05
N ALA A 733 22.82 0.77 23.89
CA ALA A 733 22.90 0.61 25.35
C ALA A 733 23.75 1.70 26.04
N GLY A 734 23.71 2.93 25.51
CA GLY A 734 24.49 4.07 26.01
C GLY A 734 26.02 3.95 25.88
N LEU A 735 26.55 2.83 25.38
CA LEU A 735 27.99 2.51 25.46
C LEU A 735 28.89 3.52 24.73
N ALA A 736 28.46 4.01 23.57
CA ALA A 736 29.18 5.06 22.84
C ALA A 736 29.17 6.42 23.58
N PHE A 737 28.08 6.74 24.29
CA PHE A 737 28.02 7.96 25.11
C PHE A 737 28.91 7.85 26.35
N ARG A 738 28.87 6.70 27.05
CA ARG A 738 29.80 6.35 28.12
C ARG A 738 31.27 6.49 27.70
N CYS A 739 31.61 6.10 26.47
CA CYS A 739 32.97 6.30 25.95
C CYS A 739 33.34 7.79 25.82
N LEU A 740 32.44 8.65 25.35
CA LEU A 740 32.66 10.09 25.31
C LEU A 740 32.78 10.71 26.70
N GLN A 741 31.97 10.27 27.67
CA GLN A 741 32.08 10.68 29.08
C GLN A 741 33.45 10.33 29.68
N MET A 742 33.97 9.14 29.42
CA MET A 742 35.31 8.74 29.87
C MET A 742 36.42 9.52 29.15
N SER A 743 36.21 9.91 27.88
CA SER A 743 37.17 10.66 27.07
C SER A 743 37.05 12.19 27.21
N ILE A 744 36.17 12.71 28.07
CA ILE A 744 35.85 14.15 28.10
C ILE A 744 37.07 15.02 28.43
N ASN A 745 38.03 14.51 29.21
CA ASN A 745 39.26 15.21 29.56
C ASN A 745 40.42 14.95 28.59
N GLU A 746 40.26 14.10 27.57
CA GLU A 746 41.34 13.73 26.65
C GLU A 746 41.76 14.86 25.70
N VAL A 747 43.04 14.84 25.32
CA VAL A 747 43.63 15.83 24.42
C VAL A 747 43.15 15.57 22.99
N GLY A 748 42.20 16.39 22.53
CA GLY A 748 41.58 16.30 21.20
C GLY A 748 40.05 16.40 21.22
N MET A 749 39.43 16.25 22.39
CA MET A 749 37.98 16.44 22.59
C MET A 749 37.60 17.92 22.37
N SER A 750 36.74 18.24 21.40
CA SER A 750 36.42 19.64 21.07
C SER A 750 35.52 20.31 22.13
N VAL A 751 35.55 21.65 22.18
CA VAL A 751 34.71 22.44 23.11
C VAL A 751 33.22 22.20 22.86
N ALA A 752 32.81 22.06 21.59
CA ALA A 752 31.42 21.75 21.24
C ALA A 752 31.00 20.35 21.71
N CYS A 753 31.86 19.34 21.51
CA CYS A 753 31.58 18.00 22.00
C CYS A 753 31.54 17.93 23.53
N LYS A 754 32.48 18.58 24.24
CA LYS A 754 32.46 18.66 25.72
C LYS A 754 31.13 19.24 26.22
N ALA A 755 30.69 20.38 25.69
CA ALA A 755 29.45 21.03 26.11
C ALA A 755 28.20 20.17 25.92
N GLU A 756 28.08 19.44 24.81
CA GLU A 756 26.95 18.49 24.60
C GLU A 756 27.06 17.26 25.52
N VAL A 757 28.28 16.77 25.83
CA VAL A 757 28.48 15.65 26.76
C VAL A 757 28.18 16.06 28.20
N ASP A 758 28.59 17.26 28.64
CA ASP A 758 28.23 17.85 29.93
C ASP A 758 26.70 17.99 30.06
N LEU A 759 26.05 18.60 29.05
CA LEU A 759 24.59 18.78 29.00
C LEU A 759 23.82 17.46 29.05
N GLN A 760 24.25 16.45 28.28
CA GLN A 760 23.59 15.15 28.26
C GLN A 760 23.86 14.35 29.55
N THR A 761 25.01 14.54 30.19
CA THR A 761 25.32 13.91 31.49
C THR A 761 24.50 14.55 32.62
N PHE A 762 24.26 15.87 32.59
CA PHE A 762 23.31 16.53 33.48
C PHE A 762 21.87 16.03 33.30
N ARG A 763 21.44 15.74 32.04
CA ARG A 763 20.14 15.10 31.80
C ARG A 763 20.09 13.67 32.35
N GLN A 764 21.15 12.87 32.14
CA GLN A 764 21.27 11.52 32.67
C GLN A 764 21.13 11.47 34.20
N SER A 765 21.66 12.46 34.93
CA SER A 765 21.53 12.54 36.39
C SER A 765 20.15 12.92 36.92
N SER A 766 19.20 13.27 36.04
CA SER A 766 17.81 13.61 36.44
C SER A 766 16.90 12.40 36.61
N TYR A 767 17.12 11.30 35.87
CA TYR A 767 16.28 10.09 35.93
C TYR A 767 17.08 8.83 35.61
N TYR A 768 16.98 7.76 36.40
CA TYR A 768 17.93 6.64 36.32
C TYR A 768 17.83 5.85 35.01
N LYS A 769 16.65 5.80 34.37
CA LYS A 769 16.46 5.13 33.07
C LYS A 769 17.14 5.84 31.90
N LEU A 770 17.58 7.08 32.08
CA LEU A 770 18.37 7.84 31.11
C LEU A 770 19.86 7.43 31.12
N ASP A 771 20.34 6.69 32.13
CA ASP A 771 21.53 5.86 31.97
C ASP A 771 21.09 4.50 31.44
N ALA A 772 21.09 4.36 30.11
CA ALA A 772 20.58 3.16 29.45
C ALA A 772 21.32 1.86 29.84
N ALA A 773 22.56 1.95 30.31
CA ALA A 773 23.34 0.79 30.75
C ALA A 773 23.00 0.41 32.21
N LEU A 774 22.88 1.40 33.10
CA LEU A 774 22.36 1.21 34.45
C LEU A 774 20.94 0.63 34.41
N ALA A 775 20.04 1.24 33.61
CA ALA A 775 18.68 0.78 33.42
C ALA A 775 18.63 -0.70 32.99
N GLU A 776 19.38 -1.05 31.94
CA GLU A 776 19.40 -2.41 31.38
C GLU A 776 19.92 -3.46 32.37
N GLN A 777 21.00 -3.17 33.11
CA GLN A 777 21.59 -4.17 34.02
C GLN A 777 20.94 -4.17 35.41
N CYS A 778 20.33 -3.07 35.87
CA CYS A 778 19.77 -2.95 37.22
C CYS A 778 18.24 -3.09 37.31
N GLN A 779 17.45 -3.06 36.23
CA GLN A 779 15.98 -3.03 36.35
C GLN A 779 15.44 -4.16 37.26
N GLY A 780 15.94 -5.39 37.12
CA GLY A 780 15.53 -6.51 37.98
C GLY A 780 15.96 -6.39 39.46
N ASP A 781 17.07 -5.71 39.73
CA ASP A 781 17.54 -5.43 41.10
C ASP A 781 16.74 -4.26 41.72
N VAL A 782 16.40 -3.23 40.93
CA VAL A 782 15.47 -2.13 41.33
C VAL A 782 14.07 -2.68 41.61
N ASP A 783 13.52 -3.49 40.69
CA ASP A 783 12.23 -4.16 40.81
C ASP A 783 12.15 -5.14 41.99
N ALA A 784 13.29 -5.56 42.55
CA ALA A 784 13.35 -6.45 43.72
C ALA A 784 13.59 -5.71 45.03
N LEU A 785 14.48 -4.71 45.04
CA LEU A 785 15.06 -4.11 46.25
C LEU A 785 14.54 -2.69 46.55
N CYS A 786 14.13 -1.94 45.51
CA CYS A 786 13.84 -0.50 45.60
C CYS A 786 12.36 -0.15 45.38
N ARG A 787 11.46 -1.11 45.64
CA ARG A 787 10.00 -0.92 45.50
C ARG A 787 9.48 0.18 46.42
N GLY A 788 8.67 1.09 45.86
CA GLY A 788 7.99 2.14 46.60
C GLY A 788 8.78 3.46 46.73
N ILE A 789 9.91 3.58 46.04
CA ILE A 789 10.52 4.89 45.74
C ILE A 789 9.65 5.60 44.71
N ASP A 790 9.37 6.89 44.94
CA ASP A 790 8.76 7.76 43.93
C ASP A 790 9.80 8.06 42.84
N GLU A 791 9.53 7.59 41.62
CA GLU A 791 10.38 7.80 40.44
C GLU A 791 10.37 9.24 39.90
N GLY A 792 9.60 10.15 40.52
CA GLY A 792 9.53 11.57 40.20
C GLY A 792 10.79 12.38 40.57
N LYS A 793 10.60 13.52 41.25
CA LYS A 793 11.57 14.64 41.29
C LYS A 793 12.97 14.30 41.81
N GLU A 794 13.09 13.29 42.67
CA GLU A 794 14.36 12.83 43.26
C GLU A 794 14.72 11.41 42.82
N GLY A 795 13.98 10.82 41.85
CA GLY A 795 13.99 9.40 41.52
C GLY A 795 15.37 8.84 41.13
N HIS A 796 16.19 9.58 40.38
CA HIS A 796 17.56 9.15 40.05
C HIS A 796 18.42 8.97 41.30
N SER A 797 18.45 9.98 42.16
CA SER A 797 19.21 9.98 43.42
C SER A 797 18.70 8.94 44.39
N LEU A 798 17.38 8.80 44.56
CA LEU A 798 16.78 7.85 45.50
C LEU A 798 17.00 6.39 45.05
N VAL A 799 16.85 6.08 43.76
CA VAL A 799 17.15 4.75 43.22
C VAL A 799 18.64 4.42 43.36
N LEU A 800 19.55 5.36 43.01
CA LEU A 800 20.99 5.12 43.20
C LEU A 800 21.40 5.00 44.68
N GLN A 801 20.81 5.78 45.59
CA GLN A 801 21.02 5.62 47.03
C GLN A 801 20.53 4.24 47.51
N CYS A 802 19.36 3.79 47.06
CA CYS A 802 18.84 2.46 47.37
C CYS A 802 19.75 1.33 46.85
N LEU A 803 20.26 1.44 45.62
CA LEU A 803 21.21 0.47 45.05
C LEU A 803 22.55 0.48 45.82
N VAL A 804 23.05 1.66 46.23
CA VAL A 804 24.26 1.80 47.06
C VAL A 804 24.07 1.20 48.46
N ASP A 805 22.91 1.38 49.09
CA ASP A 805 22.61 0.80 50.40
C ASP A 805 22.44 -0.73 50.31
N HIS A 806 21.92 -1.24 49.20
CA HIS A 806 21.81 -2.68 48.91
C HIS A 806 23.02 -3.28 48.16
N GLN A 807 24.16 -2.60 48.09
CA GLN A 807 25.33 -3.01 47.27
C GLN A 807 25.81 -4.46 47.49
N ALA A 808 25.58 -5.04 48.67
CA ALA A 808 25.93 -6.42 48.99
C ALA A 808 25.00 -7.48 48.35
N ASN A 809 23.83 -7.08 47.85
CA ASN A 809 22.81 -7.94 47.24
C ASN A 809 22.74 -7.78 45.71
N LEU A 810 23.37 -6.75 45.13
CA LEU A 810 23.29 -6.46 43.70
C LEU A 810 23.99 -7.53 42.85
N THR A 811 23.47 -7.75 41.65
CA THR A 811 24.16 -8.56 40.63
C THR A 811 25.48 -7.90 40.22
N GLY A 812 26.51 -8.68 39.90
CA GLY A 812 27.85 -8.14 39.58
C GLY A 812 27.88 -7.16 38.40
N ARG A 813 26.89 -7.21 37.50
CA ARG A 813 26.69 -6.20 36.44
C ARG A 813 26.02 -4.95 36.99
N CYS A 814 24.86 -5.04 37.65
CA CYS A 814 24.23 -3.86 38.26
C CYS A 814 25.16 -3.13 39.26
N LEU A 815 25.94 -3.86 40.05
CA LEU A 815 26.94 -3.29 40.97
C LEU A 815 28.01 -2.46 40.23
N THR A 816 28.45 -2.92 39.06
CA THR A 816 29.42 -2.21 38.20
C THR A 816 28.82 -0.95 37.61
N GLU A 817 27.57 -1.02 37.13
CA GLU A 817 26.85 0.12 36.59
C GLU A 817 26.54 1.17 37.67
N THR A 818 26.12 0.74 38.85
CA THR A 818 25.90 1.61 40.02
C THR A 818 27.21 2.28 40.45
N ALA A 819 28.33 1.55 40.46
CA ALA A 819 29.64 2.10 40.75
C ALA A 819 30.09 3.13 39.69
N TYR A 820 29.79 2.89 38.40
CA TYR A 820 30.04 3.86 37.33
C TYR A 820 29.20 5.13 37.51
N ALA A 821 27.90 5.03 37.80
CA ALA A 821 27.03 6.18 38.02
C ALA A 821 27.49 7.04 39.22
N VAL A 822 27.80 6.39 40.35
CA VAL A 822 28.34 7.08 41.55
C VAL A 822 29.71 7.70 41.27
N ARG A 823 30.56 7.05 40.45
CA ARG A 823 31.84 7.63 39.99
C ARG A 823 31.61 8.90 39.19
N MET A 824 30.71 8.88 38.21
CA MET A 824 30.43 10.05 37.37
C MET A 824 29.89 11.22 38.20
N ALA A 825 28.97 10.98 39.12
CA ALA A 825 28.44 12.00 40.03
C ALA A 825 29.51 12.62 40.96
N LEU A 826 30.52 11.84 41.38
CA LEU A 826 31.64 12.34 42.20
C LEU A 826 32.76 12.99 41.37
N TRP A 827 32.90 12.67 40.08
CA TRP A 827 33.85 13.32 39.17
C TRP A 827 33.32 14.65 38.61
N MET A 828 32.05 14.66 38.21
CA MET A 828 31.31 15.84 37.73
C MET A 828 30.47 16.41 38.89
N TYR A 829 31.16 16.70 39.99
CA TYR A 829 30.54 17.03 41.27
C TYR A 829 29.82 18.39 41.24
N HIS A 830 28.49 18.34 41.28
CA HIS A 830 27.63 19.51 41.51
C HIS A 830 27.10 19.49 42.95
N ARG A 831 27.37 20.55 43.71
CA ARG A 831 27.01 20.70 45.13
C ARG A 831 25.49 20.61 45.41
N GLU A 832 24.68 20.87 44.40
CA GLU A 832 23.21 20.84 44.48
C GLU A 832 22.61 19.49 44.09
N ALA A 833 23.39 18.55 43.54
CA ALA A 833 22.89 17.24 43.10
C ALA A 833 22.66 16.26 44.26
N ASP A 834 21.44 15.78 44.41
CA ASP A 834 20.94 15.01 45.55
C ASP A 834 21.78 13.79 45.95
N LEU A 835 22.26 13.02 44.97
CA LEU A 835 23.10 11.85 45.22
C LEU A 835 24.37 12.19 46.01
N VAL A 836 24.95 13.38 45.83
CA VAL A 836 26.21 13.79 46.46
C VAL A 836 26.06 14.80 47.60
N LYS A 837 24.82 15.26 47.91
CA LYS A 837 24.54 16.15 49.05
C LYS A 837 25.16 15.67 50.38
N PRO A 838 25.17 14.36 50.73
CA PRO A 838 25.84 13.87 51.94
C PRO A 838 27.36 14.12 52.00
N CYS A 839 28.02 14.27 50.84
CA CYS A 839 29.45 14.58 50.77
C CYS A 839 29.76 16.08 50.93
N ASN A 840 28.78 16.99 50.84
CA ASN A 840 29.02 18.44 50.78
C ASN A 840 29.87 18.96 51.96
N ALA A 841 29.53 18.58 53.19
CA ALA A 841 30.27 19.00 54.39
C ALA A 841 31.71 18.45 54.42
N VAL A 842 31.96 17.30 53.79
CA VAL A 842 33.29 16.70 53.65
C VAL A 842 34.12 17.44 52.59
N VAL A 843 33.49 17.79 51.46
CA VAL A 843 34.12 18.56 50.38
C VAL A 843 34.50 19.96 50.87
N ASP A 844 33.58 20.66 51.52
CA ASP A 844 33.79 22.00 52.08
C ASP A 844 34.91 22.05 53.14
N SER A 845 35.15 20.95 53.87
CA SER A 845 36.13 20.90 54.98
C SER A 845 37.48 20.26 54.64
N LEU A 846 37.54 19.32 53.69
CA LEU A 846 38.75 18.58 53.34
C LEU A 846 39.23 18.80 51.90
N CYS A 847 38.34 19.17 50.98
CA CYS A 847 38.64 19.25 49.53
C CYS A 847 38.61 20.68 48.95
N ALA A 848 38.18 21.68 49.71
CA ALA A 848 38.08 23.08 49.28
C ALA A 848 39.40 23.69 48.73
N ASN A 849 40.56 23.13 49.10
CA ASN A 849 41.87 23.54 48.56
C ASN A 849 42.14 23.03 47.12
N ARG A 850 41.35 22.08 46.59
CA ARG A 850 41.43 21.62 45.20
C ARG A 850 40.38 22.25 44.28
N THR A 851 39.28 22.78 44.81
CA THR A 851 38.14 23.25 43.98
C THR A 851 38.30 24.65 43.39
N GLY A 852 39.27 25.45 43.85
CA GLY A 852 39.39 26.87 43.50
C GLY A 852 38.40 27.72 44.30
N ALA A 853 38.91 28.61 45.15
CA ALA A 853 38.09 29.30 46.13
C ALA A 853 37.32 30.50 45.51
N GLY A 854 35.99 30.38 45.42
CA GLY A 854 35.07 31.53 45.28
C GLY A 854 34.05 31.40 44.15
N GLY A 855 32.84 30.91 44.46
CA GLY A 855 31.75 30.74 43.49
C GLY A 855 30.35 30.75 44.10
N ALA A 856 30.10 31.65 45.06
CA ALA A 856 28.85 31.71 45.80
C ALA A 856 27.75 32.51 45.05
N GLY A 857 26.92 31.82 44.28
CA GLY A 857 25.55 32.24 43.96
C GLY A 857 25.36 33.28 42.85
N SER A 858 25.22 32.81 41.60
CA SER A 858 24.42 33.51 40.58
C SER A 858 23.87 32.54 39.54
N ALA A 859 22.54 32.36 39.51
CA ALA A 859 21.86 31.74 38.39
C ALA A 859 21.80 32.74 37.22
N GLY A 860 22.72 32.60 36.25
CA GLY A 860 22.72 33.42 35.03
C GLY A 860 24.12 33.67 34.48
N LYS A 861 24.27 33.45 33.16
CA LYS A 861 25.51 33.50 32.36
C LYS A 861 26.55 32.42 32.66
N ALA A 862 26.71 31.51 31.70
CA ALA A 862 27.87 30.62 31.60
C ALA A 862 28.88 31.22 30.61
N GLU A 863 29.91 31.88 31.13
CA GLU A 863 31.11 32.26 30.38
C GLU A 863 32.37 31.95 31.22
N GLU A 864 33.35 31.28 30.59
CA GLU A 864 34.75 31.09 31.05
C GLU A 864 35.00 30.59 32.49
N GLY A 865 34.86 29.26 32.69
CA GLY A 865 35.31 28.58 33.91
C GLY A 865 35.54 27.09 33.73
N VAL A 866 36.67 26.68 33.13
CA VAL A 866 37.05 25.26 33.00
C VAL A 866 37.56 24.74 34.34
N GLY A 867 36.66 24.22 35.17
CA GLY A 867 37.01 23.45 36.36
C GLY A 867 37.56 22.07 35.97
N GLU A 868 38.65 21.64 36.60
CA GLU A 868 39.25 20.31 36.34
C GLU A 868 38.34 19.19 36.86
N ALA A 869 37.55 18.58 35.96
CA ALA A 869 36.62 17.51 36.29
C ALA A 869 37.35 16.30 36.89
N GLY A 870 36.90 15.86 38.07
CA GLY A 870 37.50 14.75 38.83
C GLY A 870 38.24 15.15 40.11
N LEU A 871 38.63 16.41 40.31
CA LEU A 871 39.43 16.81 41.50
C LEU A 871 38.72 16.51 42.84
N VAL A 872 37.39 16.64 42.89
CA VAL A 872 36.59 16.36 44.10
C VAL A 872 36.51 14.85 44.36
N GLY A 873 36.08 14.05 43.38
CA GLY A 873 36.02 12.59 43.49
C GLY A 873 37.36 11.96 43.84
N GLN A 874 38.46 12.45 43.25
CA GLN A 874 39.81 12.03 43.62
C GLN A 874 40.16 12.43 45.06
N CYS A 875 39.86 13.66 45.48
CA CYS A 875 40.12 14.11 46.86
C CYS A 875 39.37 13.28 47.91
N LEU A 876 38.10 12.92 47.63
CA LEU A 876 37.28 12.10 48.52
C LEU A 876 37.81 10.67 48.64
N LEU A 877 38.30 10.07 47.54
CA LEU A 877 38.96 8.75 47.56
C LEU A 877 40.30 8.74 48.30
N GLU A 878 40.98 9.89 48.41
CA GLU A 878 42.20 10.03 49.21
C GLU A 878 41.93 10.17 50.72
N GLN A 879 40.66 10.32 51.16
CA GLN A 879 40.34 10.44 52.59
C GLN A 879 40.13 9.08 53.28
N PRO A 880 40.56 8.92 54.55
CA PRO A 880 40.20 7.75 55.34
C PRO A 880 38.70 7.74 55.65
N ARG A 881 38.07 6.56 55.52
CA ARG A 881 36.60 6.37 55.60
C ARG A 881 35.96 6.96 56.87
N GLU A 882 36.70 6.96 57.98
CA GLU A 882 36.33 7.57 59.27
C GLU A 882 35.98 9.07 59.17
N LYS A 883 36.57 9.80 58.22
CA LYS A 883 36.35 11.24 58.00
C LYS A 883 35.27 11.56 56.97
N LEU A 884 34.81 10.56 56.20
CA LEU A 884 33.78 10.74 55.18
C LEU A 884 32.37 10.77 55.79
N GLY A 885 32.19 10.35 57.05
CA GLY A 885 30.87 10.05 57.59
C GLY A 885 30.28 8.77 56.98
N GLU A 886 29.10 8.37 57.44
CA GLU A 886 28.54 7.07 57.05
C GLU A 886 28.05 7.06 55.60
N GLU A 887 27.18 8.00 55.21
CA GLU A 887 26.51 8.05 53.90
C GLU A 887 27.49 8.33 52.74
N CYS A 888 28.27 9.42 52.81
CA CYS A 888 29.32 9.68 51.83
C CYS A 888 30.41 8.57 51.86
N GLY A 889 30.65 7.96 53.04
CA GLY A 889 31.48 6.77 53.18
C GLY A 889 30.91 5.48 52.57
N ARG A 890 29.61 5.40 52.25
CA ARG A 890 29.03 4.33 51.42
C ARG A 890 29.24 4.62 49.93
N LEU A 891 28.97 5.84 49.48
CA LEU A 891 29.16 6.30 48.09
C LEU A 891 30.62 6.14 47.63
N VAL A 892 31.57 6.73 48.36
CA VAL A 892 33.01 6.61 48.07
C VAL A 892 33.51 5.16 48.28
N GLY A 893 32.91 4.46 49.25
CA GLY A 893 33.25 3.07 49.57
C GLY A 893 32.94 2.08 48.44
N LEU A 894 31.90 2.32 47.65
CA LEU A 894 31.57 1.52 46.46
C LEU A 894 32.68 1.58 45.41
N LEU A 895 33.24 2.77 45.18
CA LEU A 895 34.33 2.98 44.22
C LEU A 895 35.64 2.31 44.64
N GLY A 896 35.85 2.11 45.94
CA GLY A 896 37.03 1.42 46.48
C GLY A 896 37.03 -0.09 46.28
N GLN A 897 35.89 -0.72 45.96
CA GLN A 897 35.80 -2.17 45.75
C GLN A 897 36.19 -2.57 44.31
N GLN A 898 35.92 -1.72 43.32
CA GLN A 898 36.34 -1.96 41.95
C GLN A 898 37.72 -1.35 41.70
N GLY A 899 38.76 -2.17 41.85
CA GLY A 899 40.16 -1.80 41.61
C GLY A 899 40.33 -1.07 40.28
N GLY A 900 40.75 0.19 40.34
CA GLY A 900 40.42 1.17 39.30
C GLY A 900 41.07 0.90 37.93
N HIS A 901 40.31 0.29 37.02
CA HIS A 901 40.51 0.34 35.56
C HIS A 901 39.20 0.01 34.79
N VAL A 902 38.11 0.73 35.08
CA VAL A 902 36.88 0.69 34.24
C VAL A 902 37.12 1.48 32.96
N GLY A 903 37.84 0.87 32.02
CA GLY A 903 38.21 1.43 30.72
C GLY A 903 38.40 0.40 29.60
N GLY A 904 38.26 -0.89 29.90
CA GLY A 904 38.25 -1.97 28.92
C GLY A 904 36.92 -2.71 28.96
N VAL A 905 36.20 -2.76 27.83
CA VAL A 905 35.05 -3.67 27.66
C VAL A 905 35.58 -5.08 27.49
N ILE A 906 35.81 -5.76 28.62
CA ILE A 906 36.11 -7.19 28.65
C ILE A 906 34.78 -7.94 28.81
N ASP A 907 34.46 -8.79 27.85
CA ASP A 907 33.32 -9.70 27.93
C ASP A 907 33.57 -10.74 29.03
N THR A 908 33.02 -10.49 30.22
CA THR A 908 33.27 -11.31 31.42
C THR A 908 32.77 -12.74 31.27
N SER A 909 31.85 -13.02 30.34
CA SER A 909 31.40 -14.39 30.05
C SER A 909 32.54 -15.29 29.58
N GLN A 910 33.48 -14.75 28.80
CA GLN A 910 34.67 -15.48 28.37
C GLN A 910 35.77 -15.49 29.43
N LEU A 911 35.84 -14.47 30.30
CA LEU A 911 36.85 -14.42 31.35
C LEU A 911 36.61 -15.49 32.42
N GLU A 912 35.36 -15.70 32.86
CA GLU A 912 35.04 -16.77 33.81
C GLU A 912 35.28 -18.17 33.21
N GLU A 913 34.88 -18.41 31.95
CA GLU A 913 35.14 -19.71 31.31
C GLU A 913 36.64 -19.96 31.06
N THR A 914 37.41 -18.93 30.66
CA THR A 914 38.86 -19.07 30.49
C THR A 914 39.61 -19.21 31.81
N LEU A 915 39.19 -18.55 32.89
CA LEU A 915 39.73 -18.78 34.22
C LEU A 915 39.40 -20.18 34.75
N ALA A 916 38.18 -20.68 34.54
CA ALA A 916 37.82 -22.06 34.89
C ALA A 916 38.65 -23.09 34.11
N ARG A 917 38.86 -22.87 32.80
CA ARG A 917 39.72 -23.71 31.96
C ARG A 917 41.20 -23.60 32.36
N LEU A 918 41.70 -22.41 32.74
CA LEU A 918 43.07 -22.22 33.24
C LEU A 918 43.29 -22.94 34.57
N ALA A 919 42.34 -22.87 35.50
CA ALA A 919 42.40 -23.62 36.76
C ALA A 919 42.40 -25.14 36.52
N GLN A 920 41.61 -25.64 35.58
CA GLN A 920 41.64 -27.05 35.16
C GLN A 920 42.97 -27.46 34.52
N LEU A 921 43.60 -26.59 33.73
CA LEU A 921 44.90 -26.86 33.09
C LEU A 921 46.06 -26.81 34.11
N GLN A 922 46.05 -25.85 35.03
CA GLN A 922 47.03 -25.76 36.12
C GLN A 922 46.94 -26.96 37.08
N ALA A 923 45.73 -27.49 37.32
CA ALA A 923 45.53 -28.71 38.10
C ALA A 923 46.07 -29.99 37.42
N GLN A 924 46.32 -29.98 36.11
CA GLN A 924 46.84 -31.14 35.36
C GLN A 924 48.37 -31.12 35.18
N PHE A 925 49.03 -29.97 35.32
CA PHE A 925 50.48 -29.82 35.12
C PHE A 925 51.19 -29.28 36.36
N LYS A 926 51.36 -30.14 37.37
CA LYS A 926 52.32 -29.94 38.46
C LYS A 926 53.54 -30.86 38.28
N PRO A 927 54.58 -30.46 37.52
CA PRO A 927 55.85 -31.18 37.51
C PRO A 927 56.62 -30.92 38.83
N GLU A 928 57.00 -31.99 39.51
CA GLU A 928 58.06 -31.96 40.52
C GLU A 928 59.36 -32.38 39.83
N GLY A 929 60.32 -31.47 39.71
CA GLY A 929 61.56 -31.68 38.95
C GLY A 929 62.41 -30.42 38.90
N GLU A 930 63.49 -30.43 39.66
CA GLU A 930 64.40 -29.30 39.90
C GLU A 930 65.53 -29.27 38.83
N SER A 931 65.88 -28.08 38.32
CA SER A 931 67.12 -27.86 37.57
C SER A 931 67.49 -26.38 37.48
N ASP A 932 68.62 -25.99 38.08
CA ASP A 932 69.30 -24.72 37.77
C ASP A 932 69.90 -24.73 36.36
N THR A 933 69.99 -23.57 35.70
CA THR A 933 71.25 -22.97 35.20
C THR A 933 71.01 -21.63 34.47
N GLU A 934 72.09 -20.89 34.20
CA GLU A 934 72.11 -19.45 33.90
C GLU A 934 72.11 -19.09 32.38
N GLU A 935 72.32 -17.80 32.11
CA GLU A 935 72.30 -17.08 30.83
C GLU A 935 73.14 -17.67 29.67
N GLY A 936 72.82 -17.32 28.42
CA GLY A 936 73.72 -17.64 27.30
C GLY A 936 73.29 -17.35 25.85
N GLY A 937 72.93 -16.09 25.54
CA GLY A 937 72.96 -15.43 24.21
C GLY A 937 72.88 -16.18 22.85
N GLY A 938 72.05 -15.64 21.95
CA GLY A 938 72.42 -15.51 20.52
C GLY A 938 71.77 -16.44 19.48
N GLY A 939 70.85 -15.86 18.68
CA GLY A 939 70.83 -16.00 17.22
C GLY A 939 70.42 -17.33 16.56
N GLY A 940 69.19 -17.38 16.03
CA GLY A 940 68.93 -17.95 14.70
C GLY A 940 68.26 -19.34 14.60
N GLY A 941 67.10 -19.37 13.92
CA GLY A 941 66.79 -20.47 12.99
C GLY A 941 66.33 -21.82 13.55
N GLY A 942 65.58 -21.86 14.66
CA GLY A 942 65.01 -23.11 15.20
C GLY A 942 63.98 -23.78 14.27
N LYS A 943 64.38 -24.84 13.55
CA LYS A 943 63.45 -25.71 12.82
C LYS A 943 62.75 -26.68 13.79
N LEU A 944 61.44 -26.54 13.94
CA LEU A 944 60.60 -27.49 14.67
C LEU A 944 60.48 -28.82 13.89
N VAL A 945 61.17 -29.86 14.37
CA VAL A 945 61.02 -31.24 13.87
C VAL A 945 60.03 -31.98 14.78
N LEU A 946 58.76 -31.99 14.38
CA LEU A 946 57.70 -32.71 15.08
C LEU A 946 57.79 -34.22 14.80
N THR A 947 58.27 -34.99 15.78
CA THR A 947 58.25 -36.47 15.76
C THR A 947 57.21 -37.00 16.75
N GLY A 948 56.32 -37.89 16.30
CA GLY A 948 55.37 -38.61 17.15
C GLY A 948 53.90 -38.23 16.90
N VAL A 949 53.03 -38.61 17.83
CA VAL A 949 51.56 -38.51 17.69
C VAL A 949 51.08 -37.07 17.46
N THR A 950 51.76 -36.08 18.04
CA THR A 950 51.51 -34.65 17.84
C THR A 950 51.66 -34.21 16.38
N ALA A 951 52.63 -34.77 15.64
CA ALA A 951 52.79 -34.53 14.22
C ALA A 951 51.61 -35.05 13.41
N PHE A 952 51.10 -36.25 13.78
CA PHE A 952 49.98 -36.88 13.12
C PHE A 952 48.68 -36.09 13.34
N VAL A 953 48.44 -35.62 14.59
CA VAL A 953 47.29 -34.76 14.93
C VAL A 953 47.36 -33.40 14.23
N ALA A 954 48.56 -32.80 14.12
CA ALA A 954 48.73 -31.55 13.37
C ALA A 954 48.41 -31.74 11.87
N VAL A 955 48.84 -32.85 11.27
CA VAL A 955 48.56 -33.17 9.85
C VAL A 955 47.10 -33.54 9.60
N THR A 956 46.41 -34.22 10.52
CA THR A 956 44.96 -34.49 10.38
C THR A 956 44.13 -33.24 10.60
N ALA A 957 44.51 -32.35 11.53
CA ALA A 957 43.88 -31.04 11.67
C ALA A 957 44.06 -30.18 10.40
N LEU A 958 45.27 -30.13 9.85
CA LEU A 958 45.56 -29.37 8.63
C LEU A 958 44.79 -29.91 7.42
N THR A 959 44.72 -31.24 7.25
CA THR A 959 43.95 -31.83 6.14
C THR A 959 42.44 -31.65 6.34
N ALA A 960 41.91 -31.69 7.56
CA ALA A 960 40.52 -31.33 7.83
C ALA A 960 40.19 -29.87 7.47
N VAL A 961 41.07 -28.92 7.82
CA VAL A 961 40.91 -27.50 7.44
C VAL A 961 40.98 -27.31 5.92
N LEU A 962 41.93 -27.96 5.23
CA LEU A 962 42.06 -27.88 3.77
C LEU A 962 40.87 -28.52 3.05
N LEU A 963 40.33 -29.64 3.55
CA LEU A 963 39.11 -30.26 3.01
C LEU A 963 37.86 -29.41 3.30
N GLY A 964 37.77 -28.77 4.47
CA GLY A 964 36.71 -27.82 4.80
C GLY A 964 36.72 -26.58 3.91
N ALA A 965 37.91 -25.99 3.68
CA ALA A 965 38.09 -24.90 2.74
C ALA A 965 37.77 -25.33 1.29
N GLY A 966 38.21 -26.52 0.88
CA GLY A 966 37.88 -27.11 -0.41
C GLY A 966 36.37 -27.32 -0.60
N TYR A 967 35.67 -27.81 0.42
CA TYR A 967 34.21 -27.95 0.42
C TYR A 967 33.48 -26.61 0.37
N PHE A 968 33.97 -25.60 1.10
CA PHE A 968 33.42 -24.24 1.07
C PHE A 968 33.59 -23.58 -0.30
N VAL A 969 34.77 -23.72 -0.93
CA VAL A 969 35.01 -23.24 -2.30
C VAL A 969 34.19 -24.03 -3.32
N TYR A 970 34.12 -25.35 -3.19
CA TYR A 970 33.27 -26.20 -4.04
C TYR A 970 31.79 -25.76 -3.96
N ARG A 971 31.26 -25.55 -2.75
CA ARG A 971 29.89 -25.02 -2.59
C ARG A 971 29.75 -23.60 -3.15
N LYS A 972 30.75 -22.73 -3.00
CA LYS A 972 30.72 -21.38 -3.56
C LYS A 972 30.72 -21.36 -5.11
N CYS A 973 31.22 -22.41 -5.75
CA CYS A 973 31.33 -22.51 -7.22
C CYS A 973 30.32 -23.46 -7.89
N PHE A 974 29.76 -24.44 -7.17
CA PHE A 974 28.97 -25.55 -7.75
C PHE A 974 27.69 -25.93 -6.96
N ASP A 975 27.15 -25.05 -6.09
CA ASP A 975 25.84 -25.27 -5.43
C ASP A 975 24.67 -25.12 -6.43
N PRO A 976 23.90 -26.18 -6.74
CA PRO A 976 22.81 -26.12 -7.72
C PRO A 976 21.51 -25.45 -7.19
N THR A 977 21.50 -24.95 -5.95
CA THR A 977 20.31 -24.43 -5.26
C THR A 977 20.31 -22.92 -5.05
N ARG A 978 21.16 -22.18 -5.79
CA ARG A 978 21.09 -20.72 -5.85
C ARG A 978 19.98 -20.25 -6.80
N ASN A 979 18.87 -19.79 -6.23
CA ASN A 979 17.91 -18.94 -6.94
C ASN A 979 18.63 -17.69 -7.45
N TYR A 980 18.42 -17.37 -8.72
CA TYR A 980 19.07 -16.24 -9.41
C TYR A 980 18.17 -15.00 -9.36
N THR A 981 18.76 -13.85 -9.01
CA THR A 981 18.16 -12.55 -9.33
C THR A 981 18.61 -12.17 -10.74
N LEU A 982 17.69 -12.17 -11.70
CA LEU A 982 18.01 -11.87 -13.11
C LEU A 982 18.14 -10.35 -13.31
N MET A 983 19.38 -9.86 -13.32
CA MET A 983 19.71 -8.57 -13.93
C MET A 983 20.01 -8.79 -15.40
N VAL A 984 19.12 -8.33 -16.29
CA VAL A 984 19.38 -8.24 -17.73
C VAL A 984 19.73 -6.81 -18.08
N LYS A 985 20.88 -6.62 -18.75
CA LYS A 985 21.28 -5.34 -19.34
C LYS A 985 21.92 -5.62 -20.70
N ALA A 986 21.47 -4.93 -21.74
CA ALA A 986 21.97 -5.05 -23.11
C ALA A 986 21.97 -3.67 -23.79
N GLY A 987 22.82 -3.50 -24.80
CA GLY A 987 23.21 -2.20 -25.37
C GLY A 987 24.54 -1.71 -24.78
N ASP A 988 25.62 -1.52 -25.54
CA ASP A 988 25.81 -1.69 -26.99
C ASP A 988 27.23 -2.18 -27.35
N VAL A 989 27.41 -2.55 -28.63
CA VAL A 989 28.62 -3.04 -29.33
C VAL A 989 28.94 -4.53 -29.14
#